data_AF-A0A0Q7EUN0-F1
#
_entry.id   AF-A0A0Q7EUN0-F1
#
_cell.length_a   1.000
_cell.length_b   1.000
_cell.length_c   1.000
_cell.angle_alpha   90.00
_cell.angle_beta   90.00
_cell.angle_gamma   90.00
#
_symmetry.space_group_name_H-M   'P 1'
#
loop_
_entity.id
_entity.type
_entity.pdbx_description
1 polymer ?
#
loop_
_entity_poly.entity_id
_entity_poly.type
_entity_poly.pdbx_seq_one_letter_code
_entity_poly.pdbx_strand_id
1 'polypeptide(L)'
;MRAKFSHILQAMAERRRAWRRARNLRAGTRPHGGMPWHTARAAGAAGSTLPAQPATRWLAGVALAARTALTAPRATLWLSGAAVLAALAGAAAIIGHARALGAATITTMDAASARHAATVYQSALPGATLAVARQAGVRFSPVAGGAVVTLAGMQGMGVVRVDLCSQLREPGGTRLVPLRLGYRFDDVQRWMDTQQGLGATPAGALRNVLLVGGGSAVTAAMPEVRIGGDARADPDGEPLQLTWRSAPGTSARWLGDAGAGRIEEGGSATVGFRRQGWLSWGDGAAMRVERRASVVCPQAGELVVQLYQLQGGAGGDSGLGTAQGGRLAAGAAGGAAIGSDDKVLLAAFPMTGGVVTGYLRPGVYNVPSRAPAELEDQALFAALQAAGLVRLDAGGMIAVAPRDLPQWLASTASVRATELADWRHVRLDDAAGKLLKRLYYQADGAYVRQQIDIYNSERRLLAWRVKSGPAWEASAGDNSLAATGQMPPAAARLFAELPQGWQPWTRVAHWPQSSAARTVRLTMPLPVQVGAATSAGGPGGSRGGTLQLLVAGRVAAVSGARATLQPSCTGRGCASVNDAVQLTLEPLPGARAVTVEVQPLDMTGVAASGDQAYRHLRVASGRIVWQALEAASPGAVASGGVRSTPATGVQLQDRNGALLWADGGSTRAAMEAGLNAMLGVGPEHASSVAGVLARASAFGGGSSAAGAPANGKLTLDLPLQTLSQHILDCIGMRQGRWDGKACGGGQPAPRGRHAGIVLLDAETGDILAAAGAGNPAASPANWPEVRDFDRANPARSPLRLPALQHDGGAHRSPGSTFKIVSAVGLELAARTDPRLDALLGGMPLPAINAVARQRGYAFQTGAPAYPNSADGAHITNYKEQGLDRRAQEGKLGLSQALTYSLNTWFAWSAELSDRSLFGRPEGGVPGLQALEAGALDPVRPIAAAAHRLGFEQRLRLDGGLLPEDFPWQAYDALQATPAHMDAIHTRHELRQMAIGLRMQATPLQMAMVSAAIGQGATVAPRLLLELDGKAARDPQPAPLGVRLDRIRAGMKGVVDSGTAAGAFNAPALAQLRRGLYGKTGTAPVTEGAATVWFTGWLEPGSLPGQRHRLAMAAFVSHSGATGGEHAAPMLAALLAGWPGRNPEQKGK
;
A
#
# COMPACT_ATOMS: atom_id res chain seq x y z
N MET A 1 21.93 45.19 -14.17
CA MET A 1 23.27 44.56 -14.00
C MET A 1 23.45 43.87 -12.64
N ARG A 2 23.11 44.48 -11.49
CA ARG A 2 23.24 43.84 -10.15
C ARG A 2 22.48 42.51 -9.98
N ALA A 3 21.28 42.36 -10.53
CA ALA A 3 20.51 41.10 -10.48
C ALA A 3 21.16 39.95 -11.28
N LYS A 4 21.75 40.25 -12.45
CA LYS A 4 22.49 39.26 -13.26
C LYS A 4 23.80 38.82 -12.57
N PHE A 5 24.47 39.73 -11.87
CA PHE A 5 25.69 39.44 -11.12
C PHE A 5 25.42 38.56 -9.89
N SER A 6 24.28 38.77 -9.20
CA SER A 6 23.82 37.90 -8.10
C SER A 6 23.51 36.48 -8.58
N HIS A 7 22.80 36.34 -9.70
CA HIS A 7 22.50 35.02 -10.29
C HIS A 7 23.76 34.23 -10.70
N ILE A 8 24.77 34.91 -11.25
CA ILE A 8 26.04 34.27 -11.64
C ILE A 8 26.83 33.82 -10.40
N LEU A 9 26.92 34.64 -9.35
CA LEU A 9 27.59 34.28 -8.10
C LEU A 9 26.89 33.11 -7.38
N GLN A 10 25.56 33.06 -7.45
CA GLN A 10 24.74 32.01 -6.84
C GLN A 10 24.86 30.68 -7.62
N ALA A 11 24.85 30.73 -8.96
CA ALA A 11 25.11 29.57 -9.82
C ALA A 11 26.54 29.04 -9.64
N MET A 12 27.55 29.91 -9.47
CA MET A 12 28.92 29.49 -9.15
C MET A 12 29.04 28.88 -7.75
N ALA A 13 28.27 29.38 -6.77
CA ALA A 13 28.21 28.81 -5.43
C ALA A 13 27.52 27.43 -5.42
N GLU A 14 26.52 27.21 -6.27
CA GLU A 14 25.87 25.91 -6.45
C GLU A 14 26.75 24.90 -7.18
N ARG A 15 27.47 25.33 -8.23
CA ARG A 15 28.44 24.48 -8.95
C ARG A 15 29.62 24.06 -8.06
N ARG A 16 30.13 24.97 -7.20
CA ARG A 16 31.12 24.64 -6.17
C ARG A 16 30.56 23.70 -5.09
N ARG A 17 29.28 23.86 -4.70
CA ARG A 17 28.59 22.95 -3.77
C ARG A 17 28.38 21.55 -4.36
N ALA A 18 28.09 21.43 -5.65
CA ALA A 18 27.98 20.14 -6.35
C ALA A 18 29.35 19.44 -6.49
N TRP A 19 30.40 20.20 -6.81
CA TRP A 19 31.76 19.67 -6.90
C TRP A 19 32.32 19.20 -5.54
N ARG A 20 32.03 19.92 -4.45
CA ARG A 20 32.38 19.50 -3.08
C ARG A 20 31.57 18.29 -2.61
N ARG A 21 30.30 18.16 -3.00
CA ARG A 21 29.49 16.94 -2.78
C ARG A 21 30.12 15.71 -3.45
N ALA A 22 30.57 15.84 -4.70
CA ALA A 22 31.26 14.76 -5.41
C ALA A 22 32.61 14.38 -4.77
N ARG A 23 33.30 15.35 -4.15
CA ARG A 23 34.59 15.15 -3.48
C ARG A 23 34.45 14.52 -2.09
N ASN A 24 33.45 14.91 -1.29
CA ASN A 24 33.19 14.31 0.02
C ASN A 24 32.67 12.87 -0.09
N LEU A 25 31.94 12.54 -1.16
CA LEU A 25 31.56 11.16 -1.47
C LEU A 25 32.77 10.28 -1.90
N ARG A 26 33.88 10.87 -2.34
CA ARG A 26 35.13 10.16 -2.69
C ARG A 26 36.15 10.10 -1.55
N ALA A 27 36.01 10.93 -0.51
CA ALA A 27 36.99 11.04 0.58
C ALA A 27 36.85 9.95 1.67
N GLY A 28 35.83 9.08 1.57
CA GLY A 28 35.67 7.92 2.46
C GLY A 28 36.62 6.74 2.17
N THR A 29 37.50 6.85 1.18
CA THR A 29 38.43 5.78 0.79
C THR A 29 39.83 6.34 0.49
N ARG A 30 40.58 6.74 1.53
CA ARG A 30 42.05 6.54 1.64
C ARG A 30 42.63 7.16 2.93
N PRO A 31 43.63 6.52 3.55
CA PRO A 31 44.35 7.07 4.71
C PRO A 31 45.47 8.02 4.27
N HIS A 32 45.64 9.14 5.00
CA HIS A 32 46.86 9.97 4.99
C HIS A 32 47.77 9.50 6.15
N GLY A 33 49.09 9.42 6.10
CA GLY A 33 50.11 9.69 5.08
C GLY A 33 51.48 9.72 5.78
N GLY A 34 52.50 9.06 5.22
CA GLY A 34 53.91 9.16 5.64
C GLY A 34 54.76 9.54 4.43
N MET A 35 55.60 10.55 4.58
CA MET A 35 56.39 11.21 3.51
C MET A 35 57.89 10.75 3.57
N PRO A 36 58.83 11.21 2.72
CA PRO A 36 59.22 10.58 1.44
C PRO A 36 60.75 10.33 1.29
N TRP A 37 61.24 9.27 0.64
CA TRP A 37 62.59 9.23 0.05
C TRP A 37 62.68 8.30 -1.19
N HIS A 38 63.77 8.47 -1.93
CA HIS A 38 64.00 8.30 -3.37
C HIS A 38 64.13 6.88 -3.97
N THR A 39 63.81 6.82 -5.29
CA THR A 39 64.44 6.09 -6.43
C THR A 39 64.35 4.56 -6.64
N ALA A 40 63.86 4.25 -7.87
CA ALA A 40 64.41 3.31 -8.88
C ALA A 40 63.90 1.85 -9.02
N ARG A 41 63.21 1.64 -10.17
CA ARG A 41 63.32 0.58 -11.21
C ARG A 41 62.98 -0.91 -10.96
N ALA A 42 62.41 -1.48 -12.04
CA ALA A 42 62.24 -2.90 -12.47
C ALA A 42 61.04 -3.66 -11.85
N ALA A 43 60.07 -4.27 -12.54
CA ALA A 43 59.93 -5.09 -13.77
C ALA A 43 59.62 -6.58 -13.42
N GLY A 44 58.64 -7.19 -14.12
CA GLY A 44 58.33 -8.63 -14.16
C GLY A 44 57.25 -9.08 -13.16
N ALA A 45 56.07 -9.61 -13.53
CA ALA A 45 55.67 -10.75 -14.38
C ALA A 45 55.38 -12.04 -13.58
N ALA A 46 54.20 -12.64 -13.85
CA ALA A 46 53.72 -13.99 -13.50
C ALA A 46 53.59 -14.31 -11.99
N GLY A 47 52.57 -15.00 -11.46
CA GLY A 47 51.72 -16.04 -12.01
C GLY A 47 51.95 -17.31 -11.17
N SER A 48 50.86 -17.92 -10.67
CA SER A 48 50.70 -19.32 -10.18
C SER A 48 50.36 -19.54 -8.68
N THR A 49 49.10 -19.98 -8.47
CA THR A 49 48.64 -21.19 -7.73
C THR A 49 49.11 -21.50 -6.30
N LEU A 50 48.15 -21.46 -5.35
CA LEU A 50 47.68 -22.45 -4.32
C LEU A 50 48.68 -23.47 -3.67
N PRO A 51 48.42 -24.10 -2.49
CA PRO A 51 47.28 -24.05 -1.55
C PRO A 51 47.68 -23.99 -0.02
N ALA A 52 46.75 -24.40 0.85
CA ALA A 52 46.64 -24.23 2.30
C ALA A 52 47.44 -25.17 3.24
N GLN A 53 47.75 -24.63 4.45
CA GLN A 53 47.84 -25.22 5.81
C GLN A 53 48.87 -26.34 6.13
N PRO A 54 49.21 -26.65 7.42
CA PRO A 54 49.09 -25.92 8.70
C PRO A 54 50.36 -25.96 9.64
N ALA A 55 50.30 -25.18 10.72
CA ALA A 55 50.78 -25.46 12.10
C ALA A 55 52.25 -25.81 12.45
N THR A 56 52.67 -25.23 13.57
CA THR A 56 53.63 -25.72 14.59
C THR A 56 55.13 -25.82 14.23
N ARG A 57 55.93 -24.90 14.79
CA ARG A 57 57.26 -25.14 15.43
C ARG A 57 57.98 -23.80 15.67
N TRP A 58 57.69 -23.14 16.79
CA TRP A 58 58.56 -22.09 17.36
C TRP A 58 58.52 -22.17 18.90
N LEU A 59 58.99 -23.31 19.41
CA LEU A 59 59.39 -23.50 20.82
C LEU A 59 60.57 -24.48 20.83
N ALA A 60 61.75 -24.00 20.44
CA ALA A 60 63.03 -24.65 20.69
C ALA A 60 64.13 -23.58 20.55
N GLY A 61 64.56 -23.00 21.67
CA GLY A 61 65.63 -21.99 21.66
C GLY A 61 65.83 -21.21 22.95
N VAL A 62 65.35 -21.70 24.11
CA VAL A 62 65.50 -21.00 25.41
C VAL A 62 66.31 -21.80 26.44
N ALA A 63 67.01 -22.86 26.02
CA ALA A 63 67.83 -23.66 26.93
C ALA A 63 69.30 -23.70 26.51
N LEU A 64 69.96 -22.55 26.34
CA LEU A 64 71.43 -22.46 26.38
C LEU A 64 71.96 -21.01 26.53
N ALA A 65 71.53 -20.28 27.56
CA ALA A 65 72.18 -19.00 27.92
C ALA A 65 72.02 -18.63 29.41
N ALA A 66 71.90 -19.64 30.28
CA ALA A 66 71.95 -19.47 31.73
C ALA A 66 73.19 -20.16 32.30
N ARG A 67 74.38 -19.71 31.86
CA ARG A 67 75.69 -20.01 32.47
C ARG A 67 76.74 -19.07 31.89
N THR A 68 76.66 -17.79 32.30
CA THR A 68 77.73 -16.77 32.29
C THR A 68 77.12 -15.42 32.67
N ALA A 69 76.60 -15.32 33.89
CA ALA A 69 76.15 -14.03 34.46
C ALA A 69 76.37 -14.01 35.97
N LEU A 70 77.60 -14.29 36.38
CA LEU A 70 78.11 -14.03 37.73
C LEU A 70 79.50 -13.43 37.57
N THR A 71 79.54 -12.14 37.19
CA THR A 71 80.65 -11.16 37.31
C THR A 71 80.34 -9.92 36.47
N ALA A 72 79.13 -9.36 36.60
CA ALA A 72 78.77 -8.09 35.94
C ALA A 72 78.54 -6.98 36.99
N PRO A 73 79.12 -5.77 36.80
CA PRO A 73 79.10 -4.69 37.79
C PRO A 73 77.68 -4.16 38.03
N ARG A 74 77.37 -3.72 39.26
CA ARG A 74 76.04 -3.29 39.77
C ARG A 74 75.24 -2.35 38.84
N ALA A 75 75.89 -1.60 37.95
CA ALA A 75 75.21 -0.76 36.94
C ALA A 75 74.42 -1.56 35.89
N THR A 76 74.87 -2.78 35.54
CA THR A 76 74.17 -3.64 34.56
C THR A 76 72.93 -4.33 35.13
N LEU A 77 72.86 -4.54 36.45
CA LEU A 77 71.67 -5.04 37.14
C LEU A 77 70.54 -3.98 37.20
N TRP A 78 70.89 -2.71 37.36
CA TRP A 78 69.90 -1.62 37.31
C TRP A 78 69.36 -1.37 35.90
N LEU A 79 70.22 -1.45 34.87
CA LEU A 79 69.79 -1.31 33.48
C LEU A 79 68.92 -2.48 33.01
N SER A 80 69.22 -3.72 33.41
CA SER A 80 68.38 -4.88 33.12
C SER A 80 67.06 -4.84 33.90
N GLY A 81 67.07 -4.41 35.17
CA GLY A 81 65.84 -4.16 35.93
C GLY A 81 64.96 -3.08 35.32
N ALA A 82 65.54 -1.95 34.89
CA ALA A 82 64.82 -0.89 34.20
C ALA A 82 64.28 -1.33 32.83
N ALA A 83 65.03 -2.14 32.09
CA ALA A 83 64.58 -2.69 30.81
C ALA A 83 63.41 -3.68 30.98
N VAL A 84 63.43 -4.51 32.02
CA VAL A 84 62.31 -5.42 32.35
C VAL A 84 61.08 -4.63 32.81
N LEU A 85 61.25 -3.60 33.63
CA LEU A 85 60.15 -2.72 34.03
C LEU A 85 59.57 -1.93 32.85
N ALA A 86 60.41 -1.44 31.94
CA ALA A 86 59.97 -0.78 30.71
C ALA A 86 59.27 -1.77 29.75
N ALA A 87 59.74 -3.01 29.68
CA ALA A 87 59.11 -4.06 28.88
C ALA A 87 57.76 -4.50 29.48
N LEU A 88 57.63 -4.59 30.80
CA LEU A 88 56.37 -4.91 31.48
C LEU A 88 55.39 -3.74 31.42
N ALA A 89 55.85 -2.49 31.58
CA ALA A 89 55.03 -1.30 31.38
C ALA A 89 54.62 -1.16 29.91
N GLY A 90 55.51 -1.47 28.97
CA GLY A 90 55.22 -1.54 27.54
C GLY A 90 54.22 -2.64 27.22
N ALA A 91 54.35 -3.83 27.79
CA ALA A 91 53.38 -4.91 27.63
C ALA A 91 52.02 -4.57 28.26
N ALA A 92 51.99 -3.94 29.43
CA ALA A 92 50.76 -3.46 30.06
C ALA A 92 50.11 -2.34 29.24
N ALA A 93 50.90 -1.43 28.66
CA ALA A 93 50.44 -0.39 27.75
C ALA A 93 49.92 -0.99 26.44
N ILE A 94 50.60 -2.00 25.87
CA ILE A 94 50.17 -2.72 24.65
C ILE A 94 48.92 -3.54 24.93
N ILE A 95 48.78 -4.22 26.07
CA ILE A 95 47.57 -4.96 26.46
C ILE A 95 46.42 -3.98 26.75
N GLY A 96 46.71 -2.84 27.39
CA GLY A 96 45.76 -1.76 27.60
C GLY A 96 45.30 -1.13 26.29
N HIS A 97 46.22 -0.86 25.36
CA HIS A 97 45.92 -0.38 24.01
C HIS A 97 45.24 -1.45 23.17
N ALA A 98 45.55 -2.73 23.30
CA ALA A 98 44.91 -3.82 22.58
C ALA A 98 43.50 -4.09 23.10
N ARG A 99 43.23 -3.86 24.38
CA ARG A 99 41.86 -3.87 24.94
C ARG A 99 41.06 -2.63 24.54
N ALA A 100 41.69 -1.46 24.50
CA ALA A 100 41.07 -0.22 24.03
C ALA A 100 40.82 -0.24 22.51
N LEU A 101 41.75 -0.78 21.73
CA LEU A 101 41.60 -1.06 20.30
C LEU A 101 40.59 -2.18 20.09
N GLY A 102 40.59 -3.27 20.86
CA GLY A 102 39.55 -4.29 20.79
C GLY A 102 38.12 -3.75 21.04
N ALA A 103 37.98 -2.65 21.78
CA ALA A 103 36.73 -1.91 21.95
C ALA A 103 36.46 -0.85 20.86
N ALA A 104 37.50 -0.39 20.15
CA ALA A 104 37.44 0.68 19.13
C ALA A 104 37.60 0.20 17.67
N THR A 105 38.04 -1.03 17.43
CA THR A 105 38.20 -1.65 16.11
C THR A 105 37.14 -2.72 15.92
N ILE A 106 35.94 -2.27 15.55
CA ILE A 106 35.00 -3.09 14.79
C ILE A 106 35.54 -3.13 13.36
N THR A 107 36.41 -4.10 13.05
CA THR A 107 37.16 -4.16 11.78
C THR A 107 36.41 -4.77 10.61
N THR A 108 35.13 -5.10 10.76
CA THR A 108 34.28 -5.55 9.65
C THR A 108 33.01 -4.71 9.55
N MET A 109 32.61 -4.38 8.31
CA MET A 109 31.34 -3.68 8.04
C MET A 109 30.15 -4.43 8.64
N ASP A 110 30.24 -5.76 8.72
CA ASP A 110 29.19 -6.62 9.29
C ASP A 110 29.03 -6.44 10.81
N ALA A 111 30.14 -6.32 11.56
CA ALA A 111 30.07 -6.11 13.00
C ALA A 111 29.58 -4.69 13.35
N ALA A 112 29.86 -3.69 12.51
CA ALA A 112 29.31 -2.33 12.66
C ALA A 112 27.81 -2.31 12.37
N SER A 113 27.39 -3.02 11.32
CA SER A 113 25.98 -3.19 10.94
C SER A 113 25.19 -3.95 12.02
N ALA A 114 25.78 -5.00 12.61
CA ALA A 114 25.17 -5.78 13.68
C ALA A 114 24.96 -4.93 14.95
N ARG A 115 25.94 -4.11 15.32
CA ARG A 115 25.81 -3.17 16.46
C ARG A 115 24.73 -2.12 16.20
N HIS A 116 24.65 -1.61 14.97
CA HIS A 116 23.63 -0.64 14.58
C HIS A 116 22.23 -1.25 14.67
N ALA A 117 22.04 -2.46 14.12
CA ALA A 117 20.77 -3.19 14.16
C ALA A 117 20.30 -3.49 15.60
N ALA A 118 21.23 -3.78 16.52
CA ALA A 118 20.93 -4.01 17.93
C ALA A 118 20.55 -2.73 18.72
N THR A 119 20.94 -1.56 18.22
CA THR A 119 20.74 -0.27 18.91
C THR A 119 19.25 0.07 19.04
N VAL A 120 18.41 -0.40 18.12
CA VAL A 120 16.95 -0.19 18.17
C VAL A 120 16.34 -0.72 19.47
N TYR A 121 16.90 -1.80 20.03
CA TYR A 121 16.40 -2.43 21.27
C TYR A 121 16.96 -1.80 22.55
N GLN A 122 17.85 -0.79 22.45
CA GLN A 122 18.53 -0.19 23.61
C GLN A 122 17.58 0.47 24.60
N SER A 123 16.45 1.01 24.13
CA SER A 123 15.44 1.62 25.00
C SER A 123 14.61 0.61 25.79
N ALA A 124 14.49 -0.63 25.30
CA ALA A 124 13.72 -1.70 25.96
C ALA A 124 14.62 -2.61 26.80
N LEU A 125 15.77 -3.01 26.26
CA LEU A 125 16.63 -4.05 26.83
C LEU A 125 18.10 -3.59 26.90
N PRO A 126 18.42 -2.50 27.62
CA PRO A 126 19.77 -1.95 27.68
C PRO A 126 20.76 -2.98 28.26
N GLY A 127 21.84 -3.25 27.53
CA GLY A 127 22.87 -4.21 27.96
C GLY A 127 22.50 -5.69 27.78
N ALA A 128 21.33 -6.00 27.22
CA ALA A 128 20.92 -7.38 26.98
C ALA A 128 21.70 -8.03 25.83
N THR A 129 21.83 -9.35 25.89
CA THR A 129 22.33 -10.17 24.77
C THR A 129 21.15 -10.84 24.08
N LEU A 130 20.97 -10.57 22.79
CA LEU A 130 19.92 -11.14 21.97
C LEU A 130 20.51 -12.24 21.10
N ALA A 131 19.99 -13.46 21.22
CA ALA A 131 20.36 -14.58 20.36
C ALA A 131 19.24 -14.83 19.34
N VAL A 132 19.58 -14.72 18.05
CA VAL A 132 18.66 -14.97 16.93
C VAL A 132 19.08 -16.27 16.27
N ALA A 133 18.30 -17.33 16.48
CA ALA A 133 18.62 -18.66 16.00
C ALA A 133 18.43 -18.78 14.47
N ARG A 134 19.21 -19.68 13.85
CA ARG A 134 19.00 -20.10 12.44
C ARG A 134 17.87 -21.11 12.28
N GLN A 135 17.40 -21.73 13.37
CA GLN A 135 16.32 -22.70 13.27
C GLN A 135 15.00 -21.95 13.07
N ALA A 136 14.27 -22.28 11.99
CA ALA A 136 12.95 -21.72 11.75
C ALA A 136 11.99 -22.08 12.89
N GLY A 137 11.09 -21.16 13.21
CA GLY A 137 10.08 -21.28 14.23
C GLY A 137 9.97 -20.07 15.15
N VAL A 138 9.08 -20.20 16.13
CA VAL A 138 8.81 -19.21 17.17
C VAL A 138 9.59 -19.58 18.42
N ARG A 139 10.34 -18.62 18.99
CA ARG A 139 11.02 -18.82 20.26
C ARG A 139 10.76 -17.67 21.21
N PHE A 140 10.53 -18.03 22.47
CA PHE A 140 10.43 -17.10 23.59
C PHE A 140 11.71 -17.26 24.40
N SER A 141 12.42 -16.16 24.64
CA SER A 141 13.70 -16.19 25.36
C SER A 141 13.69 -15.12 26.46
N PRO A 142 13.88 -15.51 27.74
CA PRO A 142 14.13 -14.54 28.79
C PRO A 142 15.50 -13.88 28.55
N VAL A 143 15.58 -12.58 28.78
CA VAL A 143 16.82 -11.79 28.62
C VAL A 143 16.95 -10.79 29.76
N ALA A 144 18.14 -10.23 29.95
CA ALA A 144 18.30 -9.16 30.94
C ALA A 144 17.35 -7.99 30.62
N GLY A 145 16.53 -7.58 31.58
CA GLY A 145 15.56 -6.50 31.39
C GLY A 145 14.17 -6.91 30.90
N GLY A 146 13.92 -8.19 30.56
CA GLY A 146 12.60 -8.65 30.11
C GLY A 146 12.62 -9.97 29.35
N ALA A 147 11.83 -10.09 28.28
CA ALA A 147 11.84 -11.24 27.38
C ALA A 147 11.67 -10.81 25.93
N VAL A 148 12.06 -11.71 25.01
CA VAL A 148 11.87 -11.52 23.57
C VAL A 148 11.11 -12.68 22.96
N VAL A 149 10.36 -12.40 21.90
CA VAL A 149 9.84 -13.41 20.97
C VAL A 149 10.49 -13.22 19.60
N THR A 150 11.02 -14.30 19.04
CA THR A 150 11.65 -14.34 17.71
C THR A 150 10.85 -15.23 16.77
N LEU A 151 10.59 -14.75 15.56
CA LEU A 151 9.88 -15.46 14.51
C LEU A 151 10.80 -15.67 13.30
N ALA A 152 11.51 -16.79 13.28
CA ALA A 152 12.46 -17.14 12.22
C ALA A 152 11.77 -17.98 11.15
N GLY A 153 11.86 -17.58 9.87
CA GLY A 153 11.22 -18.33 8.78
C GLY A 153 9.70 -18.46 8.94
N MET A 154 9.07 -17.48 9.59
CA MET A 154 7.63 -17.44 9.81
C MET A 154 6.98 -16.44 8.85
N GLN A 155 5.85 -16.81 8.28
CA GLN A 155 5.02 -15.97 7.43
C GLN A 155 3.72 -15.59 8.16
N GLY A 156 3.44 -14.29 8.22
CA GLY A 156 2.15 -13.78 8.69
C GLY A 156 1.03 -14.08 7.70
N MET A 157 -0.09 -14.59 8.20
CA MET A 157 -1.33 -14.82 7.45
C MET A 157 -2.15 -13.52 7.34
N GLY A 158 -3.38 -13.63 6.83
CA GLY A 158 -4.35 -12.54 6.78
C GLY A 158 -4.58 -11.89 8.15
N VAL A 159 -4.86 -10.58 8.14
CA VAL A 159 -5.11 -9.80 9.35
C VAL A 159 -6.61 -9.64 9.54
N VAL A 160 -7.11 -10.02 10.71
CA VAL A 160 -8.52 -9.80 11.10
C VAL A 160 -8.60 -8.57 12.00
N ARG A 161 -9.56 -7.69 11.72
CA ARG A 161 -9.83 -6.50 12.53
C ARG A 161 -11.21 -6.60 13.17
N VAL A 162 -11.27 -6.37 14.47
CA VAL A 162 -12.51 -6.36 15.24
C VAL A 162 -12.68 -4.98 15.84
N ASP A 163 -13.74 -4.30 15.43
CA ASP A 163 -14.18 -3.08 16.09
C ASP A 163 -14.69 -3.42 17.51
N LEU A 164 -14.00 -2.92 18.54
CA LEU A 164 -14.34 -3.23 19.93
C LEU A 164 -15.67 -2.59 20.35
N CYS A 165 -16.12 -1.53 19.68
CA CYS A 165 -17.44 -0.93 19.93
C CYS A 165 -18.58 -1.91 19.59
N SER A 166 -18.43 -2.69 18.51
CA SER A 166 -19.39 -3.75 18.15
C SER A 166 -19.45 -4.89 19.19
N GLN A 167 -18.41 -4.98 20.02
CA GLN A 167 -18.21 -6.01 21.02
C GLN A 167 -18.58 -5.55 22.44
N LEU A 168 -18.96 -4.28 22.63
CA LEU A 168 -19.45 -3.79 23.92
C LEU A 168 -20.79 -4.47 24.28
N ARG A 169 -20.93 -4.82 25.56
CA ARG A 169 -22.15 -5.43 26.10
C ARG A 169 -23.36 -4.50 25.92
N GLU A 170 -23.14 -3.21 26.15
CA GLU A 170 -24.13 -2.14 26.03
C GLU A 170 -23.53 -0.97 25.23
N PRO A 171 -24.30 -0.32 24.33
CA PRO A 171 -23.84 0.87 23.63
C PRO A 171 -23.36 1.95 24.62
N GLY A 172 -22.14 2.48 24.40
CA GLY A 172 -21.54 3.49 25.28
C GLY A 172 -20.93 2.95 26.58
N GLY A 173 -21.10 1.66 26.90
CA GLY A 173 -20.40 1.01 28.01
C GLY A 173 -18.93 0.74 27.73
N THR A 174 -18.23 0.12 28.69
CA THR A 174 -16.80 -0.22 28.54
C THR A 174 -16.53 -1.72 28.52
N ARG A 175 -17.47 -2.54 28.99
CA ARG A 175 -17.26 -3.99 29.17
C ARG A 175 -17.56 -4.78 27.90
N LEU A 176 -16.63 -5.63 27.50
CA LEU A 176 -16.77 -6.48 26.32
C LEU A 176 -17.66 -7.71 26.57
N VAL A 177 -18.46 -8.07 25.56
CA VAL A 177 -18.88 -9.45 25.34
C VAL A 177 -17.63 -10.26 24.96
N PRO A 178 -17.33 -11.41 25.58
CA PRO A 178 -16.09 -12.13 25.29
C PRO A 178 -15.94 -12.46 23.80
N LEU A 179 -14.88 -11.94 23.19
CA LEU A 179 -14.45 -12.32 21.85
C LEU A 179 -13.90 -13.75 21.89
N ARG A 180 -14.23 -14.57 20.91
CA ARG A 180 -13.89 -16.00 20.87
C ARG A 180 -13.10 -16.30 19.60
N LEU A 181 -11.93 -16.91 19.74
CA LEU A 181 -11.01 -17.20 18.65
C LEU A 181 -10.55 -18.67 18.73
N GLY A 182 -10.25 -19.28 17.59
CA GLY A 182 -9.75 -20.67 17.54
C GLY A 182 -10.85 -21.74 17.62
N TYR A 183 -12.12 -21.35 17.49
CA TYR A 183 -13.26 -22.26 17.51
C TYR A 183 -13.63 -22.76 16.10
N ARG A 184 -14.23 -23.94 16.02
CA ARG A 184 -14.79 -24.50 14.78
C ARG A 184 -16.29 -24.20 14.69
N PHE A 185 -16.85 -24.29 13.49
CA PHE A 185 -18.28 -24.04 13.30
C PHE A 185 -19.17 -25.01 14.09
N ASP A 186 -18.75 -26.28 14.21
CA ASP A 186 -19.49 -27.29 14.99
C ASP A 186 -19.59 -26.93 16.49
N ASP A 187 -18.62 -26.20 17.03
CA ASP A 187 -18.68 -25.69 18.41
C ASP A 187 -19.79 -24.65 18.55
N VAL A 188 -19.88 -23.75 17.57
CA VAL A 188 -20.92 -22.72 17.51
C VAL A 188 -22.30 -23.36 17.34
N GLN A 189 -22.42 -24.38 16.49
CA GLN A 189 -23.66 -25.13 16.30
C GLN A 189 -24.10 -25.79 17.61
N ARG A 190 -23.20 -26.48 18.33
CA ARG A 190 -23.51 -27.08 19.64
C ARG A 190 -23.99 -26.04 20.67
N TRP A 191 -23.38 -24.85 20.71
CA TRP A 191 -23.83 -23.79 21.60
C TRP A 191 -25.24 -23.29 21.25
N MET A 192 -25.54 -23.14 19.97
CA MET A 192 -26.84 -22.71 19.49
C MET A 192 -27.93 -23.76 19.76
N ASP A 193 -27.60 -25.04 19.69
CA ASP A 193 -28.51 -26.15 20.03
C ASP A 193 -28.77 -26.21 21.54
N THR A 194 -27.72 -26.01 22.34
CA THR A 194 -27.84 -25.96 23.82
C THR A 194 -28.71 -24.78 24.26
N GLN A 195 -28.52 -23.59 23.69
CA GLN A 195 -29.33 -22.41 24.03
C GLN A 195 -30.79 -22.56 23.67
N GLN A 196 -31.10 -23.25 22.56
CA GLN A 196 -32.47 -23.59 22.19
C GLN A 196 -33.13 -24.50 23.23
N GLY A 197 -32.44 -25.54 23.68
CA GLY A 197 -32.95 -26.47 24.69
C GLY A 197 -33.27 -25.80 26.04
N LEU A 198 -32.66 -24.64 26.32
CA LEU A 198 -32.86 -23.86 27.54
C LEU A 198 -33.92 -22.77 27.42
N GLY A 199 -34.56 -22.59 26.26
CA GLY A 199 -35.58 -21.54 26.04
C GLY A 199 -35.05 -20.10 26.16
N ALA A 200 -33.73 -19.91 26.17
CA ALA A 200 -33.10 -18.59 26.32
C ALA A 200 -33.12 -17.84 24.99
N THR A 201 -33.49 -16.55 25.01
CA THR A 201 -33.43 -15.68 23.83
C THR A 201 -31.96 -15.55 23.36
N PRO A 202 -31.64 -15.89 22.09
CA PRO A 202 -30.27 -15.98 21.59
C PRO A 202 -29.56 -14.62 21.40
N ALA A 203 -30.19 -13.51 21.79
CA ALA A 203 -29.74 -12.17 21.51
C ALA A 203 -28.66 -11.70 22.51
N GLY A 204 -27.38 -11.99 22.21
CA GLY A 204 -26.26 -11.23 22.80
C GLY A 204 -25.00 -12.00 23.17
N ALA A 205 -25.02 -13.34 23.24
CA ALA A 205 -23.91 -14.11 23.82
C ALA A 205 -22.73 -14.40 22.86
N LEU A 206 -22.99 -14.44 21.54
CA LEU A 206 -22.01 -14.82 20.50
C LEU A 206 -21.94 -13.71 19.44
N ARG A 207 -20.94 -12.83 19.56
CA ARG A 207 -20.62 -11.78 18.59
C ARG A 207 -19.18 -11.98 18.11
N ASN A 208 -18.94 -11.77 16.81
CA ASN A 208 -17.61 -11.82 16.20
C ASN A 208 -16.81 -13.06 16.61
N VAL A 209 -17.37 -14.27 16.48
CA VAL A 209 -16.58 -15.49 16.70
C VAL A 209 -15.63 -15.66 15.51
N LEU A 210 -14.34 -15.74 15.78
CA LEU A 210 -13.27 -15.87 14.81
C LEU A 210 -12.96 -17.37 14.65
N LEU A 211 -13.49 -17.94 13.56
CA LEU A 211 -13.44 -19.36 13.28
C LEU A 211 -12.12 -19.79 12.64
N VAL A 212 -11.73 -21.03 12.95
CA VAL A 212 -10.69 -21.76 12.25
C VAL A 212 -11.28 -22.93 11.48
N GLY A 213 -10.72 -23.23 10.30
CA GLY A 213 -11.16 -24.35 9.48
C GLY A 213 -10.51 -25.67 9.90
N GLY A 214 -9.32 -25.59 10.53
CA GLY A 214 -8.50 -26.76 10.86
C GLY A 214 -7.81 -27.38 9.65
N GLY A 215 -7.81 -26.67 8.51
CA GLY A 215 -7.20 -27.12 7.26
C GLY A 215 -5.67 -26.98 7.24
N SER A 216 -5.11 -26.11 8.07
CA SER A 216 -3.66 -25.98 8.27
C SER A 216 -3.19 -26.65 9.56
N ALA A 217 -1.93 -27.09 9.57
CA ALA A 217 -1.29 -27.59 10.80
C ALA A 217 -1.30 -26.54 11.94
N VAL A 218 -1.27 -25.25 11.58
CA VAL A 218 -1.34 -24.12 12.50
C VAL A 218 -2.68 -24.10 13.21
N THR A 219 -3.79 -24.18 12.48
CA THR A 219 -5.12 -24.07 13.09
C THR A 219 -5.65 -25.37 13.68
N ALA A 220 -5.14 -26.53 13.24
CA ALA A 220 -5.51 -27.83 13.79
C ALA A 220 -5.24 -27.94 15.29
N ALA A 221 -4.10 -27.41 15.74
CA ALA A 221 -3.64 -27.43 17.13
C ALA A 221 -3.86 -26.10 17.89
N MET A 222 -4.56 -25.14 17.28
CA MET A 222 -4.77 -23.82 17.88
C MET A 222 -5.57 -23.92 19.20
N PRO A 223 -5.12 -23.27 20.29
CA PRO A 223 -5.90 -23.15 21.51
C PRO A 223 -7.20 -22.38 21.30
N GLU A 224 -8.24 -22.75 22.04
CA GLU A 224 -9.43 -21.93 22.17
C GLU A 224 -9.07 -20.69 22.99
N VAL A 225 -9.28 -19.50 22.43
CA VAL A 225 -8.92 -18.22 23.06
C VAL A 225 -10.18 -17.37 23.30
N ARG A 226 -10.23 -16.74 24.48
CA ARG A 226 -11.24 -15.73 24.79
C ARG A 226 -10.57 -14.43 25.22
N ILE A 227 -11.07 -13.31 24.70
CA ILE A 227 -10.62 -11.98 25.08
C ILE A 227 -11.81 -11.20 25.66
N GLY A 228 -11.62 -10.60 26.83
CA GLY A 228 -12.64 -9.80 27.51
C GLY A 228 -12.03 -8.78 28.46
N GLY A 229 -12.88 -8.07 29.20
CA GLY A 229 -12.46 -7.02 30.13
C GLY A 229 -13.11 -5.66 29.82
N ASP A 230 -12.54 -4.62 30.42
CA ASP A 230 -12.88 -3.21 30.17
C ASP A 230 -12.04 -2.69 29.00
N ALA A 231 -12.69 -2.22 27.95
CA ALA A 231 -12.07 -1.77 26.71
C ALA A 231 -12.04 -0.24 26.60
N ARG A 232 -11.79 0.53 27.66
CA ARG A 232 -11.56 1.99 27.57
C ARG A 232 -10.37 2.33 26.67
N ALA A 233 -10.53 3.32 25.78
CA ALA A 233 -9.54 3.68 24.75
C ALA A 233 -8.15 4.06 25.28
N ASP A 234 -8.02 4.39 26.57
CA ASP A 234 -6.75 4.63 27.23
C ASP A 234 -5.89 3.34 27.26
N PRO A 235 -4.80 3.26 26.48
CA PRO A 235 -3.93 2.08 26.45
C PRO A 235 -3.13 1.91 27.75
N ASP A 236 -3.05 2.96 28.59
CA ASP A 236 -2.41 2.92 29.91
C ASP A 236 -3.41 2.53 31.03
N GLY A 237 -4.68 2.30 30.69
CA GLY A 237 -5.77 1.85 31.59
C GLY A 237 -5.70 0.39 32.04
N GLU A 238 -6.82 -0.24 32.39
CA GLU A 238 -6.82 -1.67 32.76
C GLU A 238 -6.48 -2.58 31.57
N PRO A 239 -5.67 -3.64 31.76
CA PRO A 239 -5.35 -4.57 30.68
C PRO A 239 -6.59 -5.41 30.30
N LEU A 240 -6.75 -5.68 29.01
CA LEU A 240 -7.67 -6.70 28.53
C LEU A 240 -7.17 -8.08 28.99
N GLN A 241 -8.11 -8.94 29.33
CA GLN A 241 -7.85 -10.30 29.77
C GLN A 241 -7.96 -11.25 28.57
N LEU A 242 -6.91 -12.03 28.35
CA LEU A 242 -6.86 -13.14 27.41
C LEU A 242 -6.80 -14.45 28.19
N THR A 243 -7.70 -15.37 27.89
CA THR A 243 -7.69 -16.73 28.43
C THR A 243 -7.53 -17.72 27.30
N TRP A 244 -6.69 -18.75 27.45
CA TRP A 244 -6.61 -19.84 26.47
C TRP A 244 -6.86 -21.21 27.10
N ARG A 245 -7.30 -22.15 26.26
CA ARG A 245 -7.41 -23.57 26.57
C ARG A 245 -6.91 -24.39 25.39
N SER A 246 -5.85 -25.15 25.62
CA SER A 246 -5.26 -26.06 24.65
C SER A 246 -5.92 -27.45 24.71
N ALA A 247 -5.72 -28.25 23.67
CA ALA A 247 -6.10 -29.65 23.70
C ALA A 247 -5.34 -30.43 24.80
N PRO A 248 -5.88 -31.54 25.32
CA PRO A 248 -5.16 -32.38 26.27
C PRO A 248 -3.78 -32.79 25.75
N GLY A 249 -2.74 -32.60 26.57
CA GLY A 249 -1.36 -32.95 26.22
C GLY A 249 -0.60 -31.89 25.41
N THR A 250 -1.20 -30.74 25.10
CA THR A 250 -0.51 -29.60 24.46
C THR A 250 -0.39 -28.40 25.40
N SER A 251 0.67 -27.60 25.21
CA SER A 251 0.87 -26.33 25.91
C SER A 251 0.94 -25.18 24.91
N ALA A 252 0.59 -23.99 25.39
CA ALA A 252 0.82 -22.73 24.69
C ALA A 252 1.69 -21.81 25.55
N ARG A 253 2.41 -20.91 24.88
CA ARG A 253 3.24 -19.87 25.51
C ARG A 253 2.70 -18.49 25.17
N TRP A 254 2.69 -17.61 26.15
CA TRP A 254 2.25 -16.23 26.02
C TRP A 254 3.33 -15.25 26.46
N LEU A 255 3.48 -14.16 25.71
CA LEU A 255 4.24 -12.98 26.12
C LEU A 255 3.46 -11.73 25.74
N GLY A 256 3.13 -10.90 26.74
CA GLY A 256 2.35 -9.68 26.57
C GLY A 256 2.94 -8.51 27.34
N ASP A 257 2.57 -7.30 26.94
CA ASP A 257 3.07 -6.05 27.50
C ASP A 257 2.56 -5.73 28.91
N ALA A 258 1.51 -6.41 29.40
CA ALA A 258 1.11 -6.36 30.80
C ALA A 258 1.82 -7.42 31.67
N GLY A 259 2.62 -8.32 31.08
CA GLY A 259 3.29 -9.42 31.76
C GLY A 259 4.63 -9.06 32.42
N ALA A 260 5.08 -7.81 32.31
CA ALA A 260 6.38 -7.33 32.81
C ALA A 260 7.56 -8.22 32.35
N GLY A 261 7.55 -8.63 31.08
CA GLY A 261 8.61 -9.47 30.50
C GLY A 261 8.60 -10.93 30.95
N ARG A 262 7.55 -11.41 31.64
CA ARG A 262 7.39 -12.83 31.98
C ARG A 262 6.73 -13.61 30.85
N ILE A 263 7.27 -14.81 30.59
CA ILE A 263 6.71 -15.78 29.65
C ILE A 263 5.80 -16.71 30.44
N GLU A 264 4.53 -16.77 30.06
CA GLU A 264 3.54 -17.66 30.67
C GLU A 264 3.38 -18.91 29.80
N GLU A 265 3.44 -20.11 30.39
CA GLU A 265 3.34 -21.39 29.66
C GLU A 265 2.37 -22.35 30.35
N GLY A 266 1.52 -23.02 29.57
CA GLY A 266 0.63 -24.05 30.11
C GLY A 266 -0.47 -24.48 29.14
N GLY A 267 -1.19 -25.54 29.53
CA GLY A 267 -2.38 -26.00 28.80
C GLY A 267 -3.54 -24.99 28.86
N SER A 268 -3.65 -24.21 29.94
CA SER A 268 -4.57 -23.07 30.05
C SER A 268 -4.01 -22.01 30.99
N ALA A 269 -4.26 -20.74 30.72
CA ALA A 269 -4.02 -19.65 31.67
C ALA A 269 -4.89 -18.41 31.35
N THR A 270 -4.85 -17.43 32.26
CA THR A 270 -5.46 -16.11 32.14
C THR A 270 -4.36 -15.05 32.27
N VAL A 271 -4.22 -14.20 31.26
CA VAL A 271 -3.14 -13.21 31.16
C VAL A 271 -3.67 -11.85 30.70
N GLY A 272 -3.00 -10.78 31.08
CA GLY A 272 -3.34 -9.42 30.65
C GLY A 272 -2.54 -8.97 29.42
N PHE A 273 -3.10 -8.04 28.65
CA PHE A 273 -2.37 -7.19 27.70
C PHE A 273 -3.01 -5.81 27.56
N ARG A 274 -2.18 -4.82 27.27
CA ARG A 274 -2.58 -3.40 27.11
C ARG A 274 -2.68 -3.05 25.63
N ARG A 275 -1.59 -3.25 24.89
CA ARG A 275 -1.44 -2.90 23.48
C ARG A 275 -1.13 -4.11 22.63
N GLN A 276 -0.30 -5.05 23.08
CA GLN A 276 0.02 -6.22 22.28
C GLN A 276 0.51 -7.43 23.07
N GLY A 277 0.39 -8.60 22.44
CA GLY A 277 1.02 -9.83 22.90
C GLY A 277 1.03 -10.93 21.85
N TRP A 278 1.79 -11.98 22.15
CA TRP A 278 2.02 -13.14 21.29
C TRP A 278 1.66 -14.42 22.02
N LEU A 279 0.82 -15.24 21.39
CA LEU A 279 0.51 -16.61 21.81
C LEU A 279 1.14 -17.58 20.80
N SER A 280 1.85 -18.61 21.24
CA SER A 280 2.31 -19.71 20.37
C SER A 280 1.90 -21.06 20.91
N TRP A 281 1.67 -22.01 20.02
CA TRP A 281 1.45 -23.42 20.36
C TRP A 281 2.38 -24.27 19.48
N GLY A 282 3.45 -24.77 20.09
CA GLY A 282 4.59 -25.34 19.37
C GLY A 282 5.45 -24.30 18.65
N ASP A 283 6.45 -24.78 17.91
CA ASP A 283 7.45 -23.91 17.27
C ASP A 283 6.98 -23.37 15.90
N GLY A 284 5.95 -23.98 15.30
CA GLY A 284 5.52 -23.68 13.94
C GLY A 284 4.33 -22.73 13.79
N ALA A 285 3.77 -22.25 14.91
CA ALA A 285 2.53 -21.48 14.92
C ALA A 285 2.52 -20.40 16.02
N ALA A 286 2.09 -19.20 15.64
CA ALA A 286 1.83 -18.12 16.60
C ALA A 286 0.65 -17.24 16.18
N MET A 287 0.10 -16.54 17.15
CA MET A 287 -0.91 -15.50 17.00
C MET A 287 -0.41 -14.22 17.66
N ARG A 288 -0.43 -13.13 16.91
CA ARG A 288 -0.26 -11.77 17.44
C ARG A 288 -1.62 -11.15 17.67
N VAL A 289 -1.78 -10.51 18.81
CA VAL A 289 -2.93 -9.66 19.14
C VAL A 289 -2.42 -8.26 19.41
N GLU A 290 -3.05 -7.26 18.81
CA GLU A 290 -2.71 -5.85 18.98
C GLU A 290 -3.96 -4.98 19.12
N ARG A 291 -3.97 -4.09 20.10
CA ARG A 291 -5.00 -3.10 20.36
C ARG A 291 -4.57 -1.73 19.85
N ARG A 292 -5.41 -1.08 19.05
CA ARG A 292 -5.12 0.22 18.43
C ARG A 292 -6.25 1.21 18.64
N ALA A 293 -5.92 2.49 18.71
CA ALA A 293 -6.92 3.54 18.60
C ALA A 293 -7.58 3.48 17.22
N SER A 294 -8.90 3.69 17.17
CA SER A 294 -9.68 3.68 15.93
C SER A 294 -10.54 4.93 15.87
N VAL A 295 -10.62 5.56 14.69
CA VAL A 295 -11.52 6.70 14.46
C VAL A 295 -12.99 6.24 14.45
N VAL A 296 -13.24 4.99 14.05
CA VAL A 296 -14.58 4.39 14.02
C VAL A 296 -15.09 4.09 15.43
N CYS A 297 -14.16 3.78 16.34
CA CYS A 297 -14.46 3.48 17.73
C CYS A 297 -13.54 4.26 18.68
N PRO A 298 -13.76 5.58 18.84
CA PRO A 298 -12.90 6.41 19.68
C PRO A 298 -12.90 5.98 21.15
N GLN A 299 -14.01 5.43 21.65
CA GLN A 299 -14.13 5.03 23.06
C GLN A 299 -13.43 3.71 23.42
N ALA A 300 -13.18 2.81 22.46
CA ALA A 300 -12.58 1.50 22.76
C ALA A 300 -11.44 1.04 21.84
N GLY A 301 -11.36 1.61 20.63
CA GLY A 301 -10.39 1.24 19.62
C GLY A 301 -10.79 0.01 18.81
N GLU A 302 -9.80 -0.59 18.15
CA GLU A 302 -9.94 -1.85 17.42
C GLU A 302 -8.94 -2.89 17.94
N LEU A 303 -9.27 -4.16 17.74
CA LEU A 303 -8.37 -5.30 17.93
C LEU A 303 -7.92 -5.84 16.59
N VAL A 304 -6.63 -6.01 16.42
CA VAL A 304 -5.97 -6.56 15.24
C VAL A 304 -5.39 -7.91 15.61
N VAL A 305 -5.82 -8.97 14.93
CA VAL A 305 -5.39 -10.35 15.16
C VAL A 305 -4.72 -10.88 13.90
N GLN A 306 -3.56 -11.51 14.05
CA GLN A 306 -2.83 -12.10 12.93
C GLN A 306 -2.18 -13.43 13.31
N LEU A 307 -2.41 -14.46 12.52
CA LEU A 307 -1.73 -15.76 12.65
C LEU A 307 -0.40 -15.77 11.90
N TYR A 308 0.54 -16.59 12.34
CA TYR A 308 1.86 -16.81 11.76
C TYR A 308 2.14 -18.31 11.66
N GLN A 309 2.72 -18.73 10.54
CA GLN A 309 3.08 -20.12 10.25
C GLN A 309 4.49 -20.26 9.67
N LEU A 310 5.10 -21.44 9.76
CA LEU A 310 6.39 -21.73 9.12
C LEU A 310 6.30 -21.57 7.59
N GLN A 311 7.33 -20.96 7.02
CA GLN A 311 7.52 -20.78 5.59
C GLN A 311 8.08 -22.09 4.99
N GLY A 312 7.19 -23.01 4.61
CA GLY A 312 7.55 -24.28 3.98
C GLY A 312 6.65 -25.43 4.43
N GLY A 313 5.77 -25.89 3.54
CA GLY A 313 4.83 -27.00 3.76
C GLY A 313 3.48 -26.85 3.04
N ALA A 314 3.19 -25.70 2.45
CA ALA A 314 2.15 -25.57 1.43
C ALA A 314 2.85 -25.26 0.12
N GLY A 315 3.06 -26.28 -0.71
CA GLY A 315 3.24 -26.06 -2.13
C GLY A 315 2.09 -25.18 -2.64
N GLY A 316 2.33 -24.43 -3.71
CA GLY A 316 1.27 -23.78 -4.46
C GLY A 316 0.24 -24.82 -4.88
N ASP A 317 -0.76 -25.01 -4.04
CA ASP A 317 -1.91 -25.86 -4.29
C ASP A 317 -3.05 -25.35 -3.41
N SER A 318 -3.64 -24.23 -3.81
CA SER A 318 -5.06 -23.98 -3.54
C SER A 318 -5.90 -24.88 -4.47
N GLY A 319 -5.64 -26.18 -4.42
CA GLY A 319 -6.38 -27.23 -5.10
C GLY A 319 -7.32 -27.87 -4.08
N LEU A 320 -8.62 -27.65 -4.26
CA LEU A 320 -9.67 -28.40 -3.57
C LEU A 320 -9.55 -29.89 -3.94
N GLY A 321 -8.80 -30.65 -3.15
CA GLY A 321 -8.60 -32.09 -3.28
C GLY A 321 -9.12 -32.84 -2.06
N THR A 322 -9.98 -33.82 -2.31
CA THR A 322 -10.77 -34.62 -1.37
C THR A 322 -9.96 -35.41 -0.36
N ALA A 323 -10.53 -35.55 0.84
CA ALA A 323 -10.09 -36.46 1.88
C ALA A 323 -9.97 -37.90 1.36
N GLN A 324 -8.76 -38.46 1.42
CA GLN A 324 -8.56 -39.90 1.53
C GLN A 324 -7.35 -40.16 2.42
N GLY A 325 -7.59 -40.91 3.49
CA GLY A 325 -6.67 -41.10 4.60
C GLY A 325 -5.38 -41.79 4.21
N GLY A 326 -4.26 -41.09 4.42
CA GLY A 326 -2.95 -41.67 4.61
C GLY A 326 -2.41 -41.16 5.94
N ARG A 327 -2.16 -42.06 6.91
CA ARG A 327 -1.49 -41.74 8.18
C ARG A 327 -0.11 -41.13 7.87
N LEU A 328 0.01 -39.80 7.98
CA LEU A 328 1.32 -39.15 8.08
C LEU A 328 1.81 -39.34 9.51
N ALA A 329 2.89 -40.11 9.62
CA ALA A 329 3.58 -40.38 10.86
C ALA A 329 4.03 -39.07 11.53
N ALA A 330 3.64 -38.90 12.79
CA ALA A 330 4.22 -37.92 13.69
C ALA A 330 5.70 -38.26 13.91
N GLY A 331 6.62 -37.54 13.27
CA GLY A 331 8.04 -37.84 13.40
C GLY A 331 8.96 -37.08 12.46
N ALA A 332 8.92 -35.76 12.43
CA ALA A 332 10.00 -34.94 11.87
C ALA A 332 9.99 -33.52 12.46
N ALA A 333 10.30 -33.41 13.77
CA ALA A 333 10.56 -32.13 14.45
C ALA A 333 12.02 -31.67 14.24
N GLY A 334 12.48 -31.62 12.99
CA GLY A 334 13.77 -31.07 12.60
C GLY A 334 13.55 -29.80 11.77
N GLY A 335 13.49 -28.63 12.42
CA GLY A 335 13.18 -27.36 11.77
C GLY A 335 14.20 -27.01 10.68
N ALA A 336 13.71 -26.65 9.49
CA ALA A 336 14.56 -26.13 8.42
C ALA A 336 15.38 -24.93 8.91
N ALA A 337 16.65 -24.85 8.50
CA ALA A 337 17.51 -23.72 8.82
C ALA A 337 17.23 -22.56 7.86
N ILE A 338 17.05 -21.35 8.38
CA ILE A 338 16.99 -20.12 7.59
C ILE A 338 18.41 -19.66 7.21
N GLY A 339 18.51 -18.93 6.10
CA GLY A 339 19.76 -18.37 5.60
C GLY A 339 20.37 -17.35 6.57
N SER A 340 21.69 -17.18 6.54
CA SER A 340 22.37 -16.19 7.40
C SER A 340 22.01 -14.74 7.10
N ASP A 341 21.47 -14.47 5.91
CA ASP A 341 21.03 -13.14 5.49
C ASP A 341 19.52 -12.89 5.65
N ASP A 342 18.78 -13.90 6.09
CA ASP A 342 17.34 -13.80 6.28
C ASP A 342 16.99 -12.86 7.44
N LYS A 343 15.86 -12.18 7.33
CA LYS A 343 15.36 -11.27 8.36
C LYS A 343 14.43 -12.00 9.30
N VAL A 344 14.77 -12.00 10.58
CA VAL A 344 13.98 -12.56 11.67
C VAL A 344 13.29 -11.44 12.40
N LEU A 345 11.96 -11.51 12.51
CA LEU A 345 11.19 -10.59 13.33
C LEU A 345 11.47 -10.87 14.81
N LEU A 346 11.85 -9.83 15.56
CA LEU A 346 12.04 -9.89 17.00
C LEU A 346 11.18 -8.81 17.67
N ALA A 347 10.39 -9.20 18.67
CA ALA A 347 9.66 -8.28 19.53
C ALA A 347 10.15 -8.42 20.99
N ALA A 348 10.56 -7.30 21.57
CA ALA A 348 11.13 -7.19 22.91
C ALA A 348 10.11 -6.62 23.88
N PHE A 349 9.84 -7.37 24.94
CA PHE A 349 8.90 -7.04 26.02
C PHE A 349 9.69 -6.74 27.29
N PRO A 350 9.95 -5.45 27.60
CA PRO A 350 10.71 -5.08 28.78
C PRO A 350 9.89 -5.29 30.06
N MET A 351 10.56 -5.35 31.21
CA MET A 351 9.91 -5.30 32.52
C MET A 351 9.18 -3.97 32.74
N THR A 352 9.72 -2.87 32.18
CA THR A 352 9.18 -1.51 32.25
C THR A 352 9.31 -0.81 30.90
N GLY A 353 8.26 -0.12 30.47
CA GLY A 353 8.25 0.65 29.22
C GLY A 353 7.52 -0.03 28.07
N GLY A 354 7.70 0.48 26.85
CA GLY A 354 7.00 0.01 25.67
C GLY A 354 7.70 -1.14 24.96
N VAL A 355 6.91 -1.99 24.30
CA VAL A 355 7.42 -3.06 23.43
C VAL A 355 8.15 -2.46 22.22
N VAL A 356 9.30 -3.03 21.87
CA VAL A 356 10.09 -2.64 20.69
C VAL A 356 10.18 -3.82 19.73
N THR A 357 9.87 -3.58 18.46
CA THR A 357 9.87 -4.62 17.42
C THR A 357 10.78 -4.22 16.27
N GLY A 358 11.54 -5.17 15.73
CA GLY A 358 12.42 -4.95 14.59
C GLY A 358 12.82 -6.24 13.89
N TYR A 359 13.76 -6.14 12.97
CA TYR A 359 14.30 -7.29 12.24
C TYR A 359 15.79 -7.42 12.49
N LEU A 360 16.24 -8.63 12.80
CA LEU A 360 17.65 -8.98 12.93
C LEU A 360 17.97 -10.17 12.01
N ARG A 361 19.23 -10.31 11.62
CA ARG A 361 19.69 -11.54 10.96
C ARG A 361 19.97 -12.61 12.03
N PRO A 362 20.09 -13.90 11.67
CA PRO A 362 20.59 -14.90 12.60
C PRO A 362 21.98 -14.53 13.14
N GLY A 363 22.14 -14.55 14.46
CA GLY A 363 23.38 -14.11 15.11
C GLY A 363 23.19 -13.78 16.59
N VAL A 364 24.28 -13.37 17.24
CA VAL A 364 24.28 -12.91 18.64
C VAL A 364 24.58 -11.42 18.66
N TYR A 365 23.71 -10.66 19.32
CA TYR A 365 23.75 -9.21 19.35
C TYR A 365 23.85 -8.71 20.78
N ASN A 366 24.80 -7.82 21.05
CA ASN A 366 24.89 -7.12 22.32
C ASN A 366 24.21 -5.76 22.19
N VAL A 367 23.10 -5.59 22.91
CA VAL A 367 22.39 -4.31 22.98
C VAL A 367 23.25 -3.35 23.78
N PRO A 368 23.60 -2.17 23.23
CA PRO A 368 24.38 -1.18 23.98
C PRO A 368 23.71 -0.81 25.30
N SER A 369 24.47 -0.78 26.40
CA SER A 369 23.97 -0.29 27.69
C SER A 369 23.82 1.23 27.74
N ARG A 370 24.45 1.93 26.81
CA ARG A 370 24.40 3.40 26.62
C ARG A 370 24.20 3.72 25.14
N ALA A 371 23.57 4.85 24.86
CA ALA A 371 23.44 5.36 23.50
C ALA A 371 24.83 5.58 22.85
N PRO A 372 24.98 5.38 21.52
CA PRO A 372 26.23 5.60 20.81
C PRO A 372 26.71 7.06 20.91
N ALA A 373 28.03 7.28 20.79
CA ALA A 373 28.62 8.62 20.74
C ALA A 373 28.07 9.40 19.54
N GLU A 374 27.72 10.67 19.78
CA GLU A 374 27.10 11.53 18.77
C GLU A 374 28.06 11.83 17.61
N LEU A 375 27.53 11.88 16.38
CA LEU A 375 28.28 12.35 15.20
C LEU A 375 28.69 13.83 15.40
N GLU A 376 29.77 14.27 14.75
CA GLU A 376 30.30 15.64 14.92
C GLU A 376 29.22 16.73 14.66
N ASP A 377 28.38 16.54 13.65
CA ASP A 377 27.25 17.43 13.32
C ASP A 377 26.15 17.39 14.40
N GLN A 378 25.88 16.21 14.96
CA GLN A 378 24.91 16.01 16.04
C GLN A 378 25.39 16.69 17.32
N ALA A 379 26.66 16.50 17.68
CA ALA A 379 27.28 17.13 18.84
C ALA A 379 27.30 18.66 18.70
N LEU A 380 27.62 19.18 17.50
CA LEU A 380 27.53 20.61 17.20
C LEU A 380 26.09 21.12 17.36
N PHE A 381 25.11 20.40 16.82
CA PHE A 381 23.70 20.76 16.94
C PHE A 381 23.23 20.80 18.40
N ALA A 382 23.56 19.77 19.19
CA ALA A 382 23.23 19.71 20.60
C ALA A 382 23.89 20.85 21.40
N ALA A 383 25.17 21.16 21.11
CA ALA A 383 25.87 22.28 21.74
C ALA A 383 25.26 23.64 21.37
N LEU A 384 24.87 23.85 20.10
CA LEU A 384 24.17 25.04 19.65
C LEU A 384 22.80 25.22 20.33
N GLN A 385 22.07 24.12 20.49
CA GLN A 385 20.77 24.12 21.16
C GLN A 385 20.90 24.40 22.66
N ALA A 386 21.89 23.80 23.33
CA ALA A 386 22.19 24.04 24.74
C ALA A 386 22.62 25.49 25.01
N ALA A 387 23.37 26.11 24.08
CA ALA A 387 23.74 27.52 24.15
C ALA A 387 22.61 28.50 23.76
N GLY A 388 21.42 27.99 23.39
CA GLY A 388 20.29 28.81 22.94
C GLY A 388 20.48 29.46 21.56
N LEU A 389 21.52 29.08 20.82
CA LEU A 389 21.83 29.59 19.47
C LEU A 389 20.98 28.92 18.39
N VAL A 390 20.37 27.78 18.68
CA VAL A 390 19.37 27.08 17.86
C VAL A 390 18.18 26.73 18.73
N ARG A 391 16.97 27.13 18.34
CA ARG A 391 15.77 26.91 19.14
C ARG A 391 14.50 26.86 18.29
N LEU A 392 13.42 26.34 18.87
CA LEU A 392 12.10 26.48 18.27
C LEU A 392 11.54 27.87 18.59
N ASP A 393 10.96 28.52 17.58
CA ASP A 393 10.15 29.71 17.80
C ASP A 393 8.70 29.33 18.17
N ALA A 394 7.87 30.34 18.46
CA ALA A 394 6.46 30.14 18.81
C ALA A 394 5.62 29.53 17.65
N GLY A 395 6.13 29.56 16.42
CA GLY A 395 5.53 28.93 15.25
C GLY A 395 6.04 27.51 14.97
N GLY A 396 6.91 26.96 15.83
CA GLY A 396 7.53 25.66 15.66
C GLY A 396 8.53 25.57 14.51
N MET A 397 9.05 26.72 14.04
CA MET A 397 10.19 26.79 13.11
C MET A 397 11.49 26.78 13.91
N ILE A 398 12.57 26.31 13.31
CA ILE A 398 13.90 26.37 13.92
C ILE A 398 14.52 27.73 13.61
N ALA A 399 14.71 28.54 14.65
CA ALA A 399 15.41 29.82 14.60
C ALA A 399 16.90 29.62 14.89
N VAL A 400 17.76 30.35 14.17
CA VAL A 400 19.22 30.24 14.27
C VAL A 400 19.80 31.61 14.58
N ALA A 401 20.69 31.69 15.57
CA ALA A 401 21.31 32.95 15.97
C ALA A 401 22.02 33.59 14.76
N PRO A 402 21.73 34.85 14.42
CA PRO A 402 22.29 35.48 13.24
C PRO A 402 23.81 35.70 13.39
N ARG A 403 24.52 35.70 12.27
CA ARG A 403 25.99 35.79 12.22
C ARG A 403 26.54 37.03 12.94
N ASP A 404 25.81 38.13 12.88
CA ASP A 404 26.11 39.45 13.42
C ASP A 404 25.54 39.67 14.83
N LEU A 405 24.95 38.65 15.48
CA LEU A 405 24.41 38.74 16.84
C LEU A 405 25.42 39.35 17.85
N PRO A 406 26.73 39.03 17.83
CA PRO A 406 27.69 39.66 18.74
C PRO A 406 27.84 41.16 18.53
N GLN A 407 27.86 41.60 17.27
CA GLN A 407 27.97 43.01 16.88
C GLN A 407 26.69 43.76 17.28
N TRP A 408 25.52 43.13 17.10
CA TRP A 408 24.24 43.69 17.47
C TRP A 408 24.08 43.87 18.98
N LEU A 409 24.46 42.87 19.79
CA LEU A 409 24.42 42.97 21.25
C LEU A 409 25.37 44.04 21.79
N ALA A 410 26.53 44.21 21.16
CA ALA A 410 27.49 45.27 21.51
C ALA A 410 27.07 46.67 21.06
N SER A 411 26.12 46.78 20.13
CA SER A 411 25.64 48.07 19.58
C SER A 411 24.55 48.69 20.44
N THR A 412 24.55 50.02 20.56
CA THR A 412 23.48 50.81 21.19
C THR A 412 22.21 50.82 20.35
N ALA A 413 21.05 51.05 20.97
CA ALA A 413 19.74 50.96 20.31
C ALA A 413 19.59 51.88 19.08
N SER A 414 20.25 53.04 19.07
CA SER A 414 20.19 54.04 17.99
C SER A 414 20.94 53.64 16.70
N VAL A 415 21.79 52.60 16.75
CA VAL A 415 22.66 52.19 15.63
C VAL A 415 22.22 50.86 15.00
N ARG A 416 21.17 50.23 15.54
CA ARG A 416 20.67 48.92 15.07
C ARG A 416 19.75 49.10 13.86
N ALA A 417 20.17 48.58 12.71
CA ALA A 417 19.36 48.57 11.48
C ALA A 417 18.21 47.54 11.51
N THR A 418 18.23 46.58 12.45
CA THR A 418 17.20 45.53 12.59
C THR A 418 17.04 45.18 14.06
N GLU A 419 15.80 45.00 14.51
CA GLU A 419 15.52 44.53 15.88
C GLU A 419 15.69 43.01 15.96
N LEU A 420 16.66 42.56 16.76
CA LEU A 420 16.85 41.16 17.16
C LEU A 420 16.43 40.97 18.63
N ALA A 421 15.35 41.63 19.05
CA ALA A 421 14.82 41.57 20.42
C ALA A 421 14.70 40.13 20.96
N ASP A 422 14.28 39.21 20.09
CA ASP A 422 14.12 37.80 20.39
C ASP A 422 15.44 37.10 20.77
N TRP A 423 16.60 37.67 20.52
CA TRP A 423 17.92 37.09 20.83
C TRP A 423 18.63 37.77 22.02
N ARG A 424 18.02 38.78 22.66
CA ARG A 424 18.63 39.54 23.78
C ARG A 424 18.98 38.69 25.00
N HIS A 425 18.28 37.57 25.19
CA HIS A 425 18.48 36.66 26.32
C HIS A 425 19.62 35.65 26.11
N VAL A 426 20.20 35.58 24.91
CA VAL A 426 21.34 34.69 24.64
C VAL A 426 22.60 35.28 25.24
N ARG A 427 23.23 34.53 26.15
CA ARG A 427 24.53 34.89 26.73
C ARG A 427 25.63 34.49 25.75
N LEU A 428 26.25 35.47 25.10
CA LEU A 428 27.38 35.27 24.19
C LEU A 428 28.70 35.32 24.97
N ASP A 429 29.09 34.18 25.54
CA ASP A 429 30.44 33.96 26.10
C ASP A 429 31.43 33.45 25.04
N ASP A 430 32.70 33.25 25.40
CA ASP A 430 33.74 32.76 24.49
C ASP A 430 33.39 31.41 23.85
N ALA A 431 32.64 30.55 24.56
CA ALA A 431 32.22 29.25 24.06
C ALA A 431 31.10 29.40 23.01
N ALA A 432 30.09 30.23 23.28
CA ALA A 432 29.03 30.57 22.34
C ALA A 432 29.58 31.27 21.08
N GLY A 433 30.59 32.14 21.24
CA GLY A 433 31.29 32.77 20.12
C GLY A 433 32.00 31.76 19.20
N LYS A 434 32.65 30.74 19.79
CA LYS A 434 33.27 29.63 19.03
C LYS A 434 32.21 28.79 18.30
N LEU A 435 31.08 28.49 18.94
CA LEU A 435 29.97 27.76 18.32
C LEU A 435 29.35 28.53 17.14
N LEU A 436 29.15 29.84 17.28
CA LEU A 436 28.65 30.69 16.21
C LEU A 436 29.63 30.74 15.02
N LYS A 437 30.93 30.80 15.29
CA LYS A 437 31.97 30.72 14.25
C LYS A 437 31.92 29.36 13.54
N ARG A 438 31.79 28.26 14.29
CA ARG A 438 31.67 26.90 13.74
C ARG A 438 30.44 26.76 12.85
N LEU A 439 29.27 27.22 13.31
CA LEU A 439 28.01 27.21 12.57
C LEU A 439 28.08 27.90 11.18
N TYR A 440 28.76 29.05 11.09
CA TYR A 440 28.78 29.85 9.85
C TYR A 440 30.01 29.62 8.96
N TYR A 441 31.14 29.20 9.51
CA TYR A 441 32.41 29.11 8.77
C TYR A 441 32.98 27.70 8.63
N GLN A 442 32.42 26.68 9.28
CA GLN A 442 32.85 25.28 9.14
C GLN A 442 31.84 24.42 8.35
N ALA A 443 32.27 23.22 7.95
CA ALA A 443 31.52 22.34 7.05
C ALA A 443 30.32 21.67 7.74
N ASP A 444 30.52 21.19 8.96
CA ASP A 444 29.49 20.69 9.87
C ASP A 444 28.42 21.75 10.17
N GLY A 445 28.83 22.99 10.44
CA GLY A 445 27.92 24.12 10.60
C GLY A 445 27.10 24.42 9.36
N ALA A 446 27.71 24.32 8.16
CA ALA A 446 26.97 24.45 6.90
C ALA A 446 25.95 23.31 6.71
N TYR A 447 26.29 22.09 7.13
CA TYR A 447 25.40 20.94 7.07
C TYR A 447 24.22 21.08 8.05
N VAL A 448 24.48 21.48 9.30
CA VAL A 448 23.43 21.79 10.29
C VAL A 448 22.45 22.83 9.75
N ARG A 449 22.95 23.95 9.18
CA ARG A 449 22.07 24.97 8.56
C ARG A 449 21.26 24.41 7.40
N GLN A 450 21.85 23.55 6.57
CA GLN A 450 21.12 22.89 5.49
C GLN A 450 19.98 22.00 6.03
N GLN A 451 20.20 21.23 7.10
CA GLN A 451 19.15 20.41 7.70
C GLN A 451 18.04 21.28 8.31
N ILE A 452 18.40 22.41 8.92
CA ILE A 452 17.44 23.40 9.45
C ILE A 452 16.60 24.00 8.31
N ASP A 453 17.23 24.39 7.20
CA ASP A 453 16.53 24.92 6.03
C ASP A 453 15.55 23.90 5.45
N ILE A 454 15.95 22.63 5.34
CA ILE A 454 15.07 21.54 4.89
C ILE A 454 13.86 21.43 5.82
N TYR A 455 14.08 21.32 7.13
CA TYR A 455 13.03 21.22 8.15
C TYR A 455 12.04 22.39 8.04
N ASN A 456 12.55 23.62 8.04
CA ASN A 456 11.76 24.84 7.97
C ASN A 456 10.97 24.93 6.64
N SER A 457 11.59 24.54 5.53
CA SER A 457 10.94 24.55 4.21
C SER A 457 9.81 23.52 4.06
N GLU A 458 9.81 22.45 4.86
CA GLU A 458 8.77 21.42 4.89
C GLU A 458 7.70 21.71 5.96
N ARG A 459 8.04 22.50 6.99
CA ARG A 459 7.15 22.91 8.09
C ARG A 459 6.09 23.94 7.65
N ARG A 460 6.44 24.83 6.72
CA ARG A 460 5.54 25.85 6.15
C ARG A 460 5.46 25.75 4.64
N LEU A 461 4.23 25.81 4.12
CA LEU A 461 3.98 25.76 2.68
C LEU A 461 3.23 27.00 2.21
N LEU A 462 3.82 27.70 1.25
CA LEU A 462 3.10 28.57 0.34
C LEU A 462 3.55 28.21 -1.06
N ALA A 463 2.59 27.75 -1.86
CA ALA A 463 2.83 27.44 -3.26
C ALA A 463 1.71 28.00 -4.12
N TRP A 464 2.03 28.32 -5.37
CA TRP A 464 1.09 28.80 -6.35
C TRP A 464 1.44 28.27 -7.73
N ARG A 465 0.44 28.20 -8.61
CA ARG A 465 0.62 27.93 -10.03
C ARG A 465 -0.50 28.59 -10.82
N VAL A 466 -0.19 28.94 -12.06
CA VAL A 466 -1.15 29.54 -12.98
C VAL A 466 -1.60 28.53 -14.02
N LYS A 467 -2.81 28.71 -14.55
CA LYS A 467 -3.28 27.89 -15.68
C LYS A 467 -2.57 28.29 -16.97
N SER A 468 -2.48 29.59 -17.20
CA SER A 468 -1.73 30.26 -18.25
C SER A 468 -1.44 31.70 -17.82
N GLY A 469 -0.44 32.34 -18.42
CA GLY A 469 -0.07 33.73 -18.11
C GLY A 469 1.33 33.90 -17.53
N PRO A 470 1.68 35.12 -17.06
CA PRO A 470 3.02 35.46 -16.61
C PRO A 470 3.34 34.89 -15.22
N ALA A 471 4.62 34.90 -14.87
CA ALA A 471 5.11 34.49 -13.55
C ALA A 471 4.71 35.49 -12.46
N TRP A 472 4.59 34.99 -11.23
CA TRP A 472 4.28 35.76 -10.03
C TRP A 472 5.49 35.80 -9.10
N GLU A 473 5.70 36.92 -8.42
CA GLU A 473 6.77 37.11 -7.46
C GLU A 473 6.22 37.10 -6.03
N ALA A 474 6.94 36.43 -5.11
CA ALA A 474 6.57 36.38 -3.69
C ALA A 474 7.44 37.34 -2.87
N SER A 475 6.82 38.08 -1.95
CA SER A 475 7.50 38.99 -1.03
C SER A 475 6.91 38.94 0.39
N ALA A 476 7.74 39.12 1.40
CA ALA A 476 7.33 39.29 2.81
C ALA A 476 7.80 40.67 3.28
N GLY A 477 6.85 41.60 3.47
CA GLY A 477 7.17 43.03 3.54
C GLY A 477 7.83 43.47 2.23
N ASP A 478 8.93 44.23 2.33
CA ASP A 478 9.70 44.70 1.16
C ASP A 478 10.75 43.69 0.67
N ASN A 479 10.84 42.51 1.29
CA ASN A 479 11.84 41.50 0.95
C ASN A 479 11.29 40.46 -0.03
N SER A 480 11.93 40.34 -1.19
CA SER A 480 11.64 39.26 -2.15
C SER A 480 12.04 37.89 -1.59
N LEU A 481 11.16 36.91 -1.76
CA LEU A 481 11.36 35.54 -1.31
C LEU A 481 11.86 34.67 -2.47
N ALA A 482 12.91 33.89 -2.21
CA ALA A 482 13.39 32.91 -3.18
C ALA A 482 12.32 31.85 -3.44
N ALA A 483 12.10 31.52 -4.71
CA ALA A 483 11.12 30.52 -5.13
C ALA A 483 11.78 29.26 -5.71
N THR A 484 11.08 28.12 -5.64
CA THR A 484 11.48 26.82 -6.21
C THR A 484 10.27 26.07 -6.75
N GLY A 485 10.47 25.21 -7.74
CA GLY A 485 9.42 24.31 -8.25
C GLY A 485 9.28 22.99 -7.48
N GLN A 486 10.17 22.73 -6.52
CA GLN A 486 10.19 21.47 -5.76
C GLN A 486 9.17 21.52 -4.62
N MET A 487 8.09 20.75 -4.74
CA MET A 487 7.07 20.59 -3.71
C MET A 487 7.48 19.53 -2.68
N PRO A 488 7.19 19.73 -1.39
CA PRO A 488 7.31 18.66 -0.39
C PRO A 488 6.35 17.51 -0.72
N PRO A 489 6.75 16.23 -0.65
CA PRO A 489 5.86 15.10 -0.96
C PRO A 489 4.55 15.10 -0.14
N ALA A 490 4.61 15.56 1.11
CA ALA A 490 3.43 15.68 1.96
C ALA A 490 2.35 16.62 1.39
N ALA A 491 2.73 17.62 0.58
CA ALA A 491 1.79 18.56 -0.03
C ALA A 491 0.80 17.88 -1.00
N ALA A 492 1.15 16.71 -1.55
CA ALA A 492 0.22 15.94 -2.37
C ALA A 492 -1.02 15.49 -1.58
N ARG A 493 -0.95 15.41 -0.24
CA ARG A 493 -2.10 15.07 0.62
C ARG A 493 -3.15 16.18 0.73
N LEU A 494 -2.89 17.38 0.22
CA LEU A 494 -3.88 18.46 0.14
C LEU A 494 -4.99 18.16 -0.90
N PHE A 495 -4.75 17.20 -1.80
CA PHE A 495 -5.68 16.89 -2.87
C PHE A 495 -6.11 15.42 -2.83
N ALA A 496 -7.41 15.16 -3.00
CA ALA A 496 -7.93 13.80 -3.14
C ALA A 496 -7.65 13.22 -4.55
N GLU A 497 -7.44 14.09 -5.53
CA GLU A 497 -7.14 13.79 -6.93
C GLU A 497 -6.01 14.71 -7.39
N LEU A 498 -5.13 14.24 -8.28
CA LEU A 498 -4.05 15.05 -8.84
C LEU A 498 -4.62 16.19 -9.68
N PRO A 499 -4.46 17.48 -9.31
CA PRO A 499 -5.12 18.55 -10.03
C PRO A 499 -4.42 18.83 -11.38
N GLN A 500 -5.19 18.78 -12.47
CA GLN A 500 -4.70 18.78 -13.86
C GLN A 500 -4.83 20.14 -14.56
N GLY A 501 -4.07 20.31 -15.66
CA GLY A 501 -4.21 21.45 -16.56
C GLY A 501 -3.60 22.75 -16.03
N TRP A 502 -2.65 22.66 -15.11
CA TRP A 502 -1.92 23.80 -14.54
C TRP A 502 -0.45 23.75 -14.93
N GLN A 503 0.22 24.91 -14.93
CA GLN A 503 1.68 24.96 -15.00
C GLN A 503 2.32 24.30 -13.76
N PRO A 504 3.63 23.96 -13.81
CA PRO A 504 4.34 23.45 -12.64
C PRO A 504 4.19 24.38 -11.42
N TRP A 505 4.19 23.78 -10.23
CA TRP A 505 4.15 24.53 -8.98
C TRP A 505 5.35 25.47 -8.84
N THR A 506 5.11 26.63 -8.22
CA THR A 506 6.12 27.53 -7.68
C THR A 506 5.87 27.69 -6.18
N ARG A 507 6.92 27.65 -5.36
CA ARG A 507 6.84 27.62 -3.90
C ARG A 507 7.91 28.52 -3.29
N VAL A 508 7.63 29.11 -2.12
CA VAL A 508 8.65 29.76 -1.28
C VAL A 508 9.70 28.73 -0.82
N ALA A 509 10.95 28.93 -1.22
CA ALA A 509 12.05 28.00 -0.96
C ALA A 509 12.64 28.14 0.45
N HIS A 510 12.79 29.39 0.92
CA HIS A 510 13.39 29.70 2.22
C HIS A 510 12.49 30.68 2.98
N TRP A 511 12.18 30.34 4.23
CA TRP A 511 11.36 31.17 5.10
C TRP A 511 12.23 32.13 5.92
N PRO A 512 11.86 33.42 6.03
CA PRO A 512 12.54 34.34 6.92
C PRO A 512 12.41 33.89 8.38
N GLN A 513 13.45 34.08 9.18
CA GLN A 513 13.46 33.65 10.60
C GLN A 513 12.68 34.60 11.53
N SER A 514 12.30 35.80 11.07
CA SER A 514 11.48 36.74 11.84
C SER A 514 10.00 36.42 11.71
N SER A 515 9.23 36.70 12.77
CA SER A 515 7.76 36.60 12.83
C SER A 515 6.99 37.39 11.74
N ALA A 516 7.67 38.21 10.93
CA ALA A 516 7.14 38.98 9.82
C ALA A 516 6.53 38.16 8.66
N ALA A 517 6.84 36.86 8.53
CA ALA A 517 6.30 36.02 7.45
C ALA A 517 4.93 35.38 7.77
N ARG A 518 4.04 36.09 8.49
CA ARG A 518 2.66 35.64 8.72
C ARG A 518 1.80 35.76 7.45
N THR A 519 2.10 36.74 6.61
CA THR A 519 1.44 36.99 5.34
C THR A 519 2.50 37.21 4.27
N VAL A 520 2.34 36.58 3.11
CA VAL A 520 3.18 36.73 1.93
C VAL A 520 2.35 37.37 0.83
N ARG A 521 2.96 38.32 0.12
CA ARG A 521 2.37 38.99 -1.01
C ARG A 521 2.84 38.34 -2.31
N LEU A 522 1.90 37.79 -3.08
CA LEU A 522 2.10 37.35 -4.44
C LEU A 522 1.75 38.51 -5.38
N THR A 523 2.69 38.98 -6.19
CA THR A 523 2.49 40.11 -7.10
C THR A 523 2.76 39.70 -8.54
N MET A 524 1.84 40.10 -9.42
CA MET A 524 1.98 39.99 -10.86
C MET A 524 1.91 41.38 -11.48
N PRO A 525 3.02 41.90 -12.05
CA PRO A 525 2.98 43.19 -12.74
C PRO A 525 2.13 43.08 -14.01
N LEU A 526 1.28 44.09 -14.24
CA LEU A 526 0.52 44.22 -15.49
C LEU A 526 1.29 45.15 -16.43
N PRO A 527 1.45 44.81 -17.72
CA PRO A 527 2.07 45.71 -18.68
C PRO A 527 1.32 47.04 -18.69
N VAL A 528 2.03 48.15 -18.56
CA VAL A 528 1.45 49.48 -18.76
C VAL A 528 1.07 49.58 -20.23
N GLN A 529 -0.22 49.60 -20.54
CA GLN A 529 -0.70 50.03 -21.85
C GLN A 529 -0.30 51.51 -21.98
N VAL A 530 0.75 51.77 -22.77
CA VAL A 530 1.19 53.12 -23.11
C VAL A 530 0.23 53.67 -24.17
N GLY A 531 -0.57 54.67 -23.80
CA GLY A 531 -1.23 55.60 -24.73
C GLY A 531 -2.60 55.16 -25.23
N ALA A 532 -3.62 55.97 -24.90
CA ALA A 532 -4.95 55.91 -25.48
C ALA A 532 -4.98 56.42 -26.94
N ALA A 533 -5.98 55.94 -27.70
CA ALA A 533 -6.37 56.19 -29.10
C ALA A 533 -5.84 55.12 -30.07
N THR A 534 -6.66 54.19 -30.57
CA THR A 534 -7.77 54.49 -31.49
C THR A 534 -9.00 53.60 -31.29
N SER A 535 -10.16 54.24 -31.35
CA SER A 535 -11.44 53.64 -31.70
C SER A 535 -11.41 53.13 -33.14
N ALA A 536 -11.50 51.82 -33.35
CA ALA A 536 -11.98 51.23 -34.61
C ALA A 536 -12.51 49.81 -34.34
N GLY A 537 -13.79 49.61 -34.62
CA GLY A 537 -14.48 48.34 -34.45
C GLY A 537 -13.91 47.25 -35.36
N GLY A 538 -13.60 46.10 -34.74
CA GLY A 538 -13.41 44.82 -35.41
C GLY A 538 -13.91 43.72 -34.47
N PRO A 539 -14.83 42.84 -34.89
CA PRO A 539 -15.30 41.74 -34.05
C PRO A 539 -14.18 40.69 -33.97
N GLY A 540 -13.41 40.70 -32.90
CA GLY A 540 -12.35 39.72 -32.65
C GLY A 540 -11.24 40.09 -31.67
N GLY A 541 -11.16 41.34 -31.20
CA GLY A 541 -10.13 41.77 -30.24
C GLY A 541 -10.45 41.42 -28.78
N SER A 542 -9.74 40.44 -28.21
CA SER A 542 -9.86 39.98 -26.83
C SER A 542 -9.80 41.10 -25.77
N ARG A 543 -10.95 41.41 -25.16
CA ARG A 543 -11.07 42.12 -23.87
C ARG A 543 -10.36 41.31 -22.77
N GLY A 544 -9.77 42.01 -21.79
CA GLY A 544 -8.87 41.48 -20.75
C GLY A 544 -9.23 40.08 -20.25
N GLY A 545 -8.34 39.11 -20.52
CA GLY A 545 -8.55 37.72 -20.16
C GLY A 545 -8.62 37.49 -18.65
N THR A 546 -9.50 36.59 -18.23
CA THR A 546 -9.55 36.06 -16.87
C THR A 546 -8.27 35.28 -16.57
N LEU A 547 -7.63 35.60 -15.44
CA LEU A 547 -6.44 34.91 -14.95
C LEU A 547 -6.86 33.85 -13.94
N GLN A 548 -6.27 32.65 -14.00
CA GLN A 548 -6.55 31.59 -13.05
C GLN A 548 -5.29 31.22 -12.27
N LEU A 549 -5.38 31.33 -10.94
CA LEU A 549 -4.30 31.07 -10.00
C LEU A 549 -4.76 30.00 -9.00
N LEU A 550 -4.02 28.90 -8.86
CA LEU A 550 -4.22 27.94 -7.78
C LEU A 550 -3.17 28.20 -6.70
N VAL A 551 -3.61 28.43 -5.47
CA VAL A 551 -2.75 28.71 -4.32
C VAL A 551 -2.93 27.61 -3.28
N ALA A 552 -1.82 27.05 -2.79
CA ALA A 552 -1.75 26.26 -1.56
C ALA A 552 -1.27 27.20 -0.44
N GLY A 553 -2.21 27.68 0.34
CA GLY A 553 -2.11 28.83 1.25
C GLY A 553 -3.48 29.46 1.45
N ARG A 554 -3.70 30.13 2.58
CA ARG A 554 -4.98 30.78 2.87
C ARG A 554 -4.98 32.21 2.35
N VAL A 555 -5.80 32.47 1.33
CA VAL A 555 -5.95 33.80 0.75
C VAL A 555 -6.64 34.73 1.75
N ALA A 556 -6.01 35.86 2.05
CA ALA A 556 -6.53 36.88 2.96
C ALA A 556 -7.15 38.07 2.21
N ALA A 557 -6.47 38.57 1.18
CA ALA A 557 -6.92 39.71 0.39
C ALA A 557 -6.44 39.65 -1.07
N VAL A 558 -7.19 40.29 -1.96
CA VAL A 558 -6.81 40.49 -3.37
C VAL A 558 -6.97 41.96 -3.72
N SER A 559 -5.99 42.55 -4.41
CA SER A 559 -6.03 43.93 -4.90
C SER A 559 -5.63 44.00 -6.37
N GLY A 560 -6.17 44.99 -7.10
CA GLY A 560 -5.91 45.19 -8.54
C GLY A 560 -6.71 44.27 -9.47
N ALA A 561 -7.54 43.37 -8.94
CA ALA A 561 -8.45 42.52 -9.69
C ALA A 561 -9.75 42.23 -8.90
N ARG A 562 -10.86 41.97 -9.59
CA ARG A 562 -12.00 41.26 -9.00
C ARG A 562 -11.64 39.78 -8.89
N ALA A 563 -11.99 39.14 -7.78
CA ALA A 563 -11.59 37.76 -7.49
C ALA A 563 -12.79 36.90 -7.09
N THR A 564 -12.89 35.73 -7.71
CA THR A 564 -13.78 34.65 -7.28
C THR A 564 -12.94 33.51 -6.74
N LEU A 565 -13.20 33.10 -5.51
CA LEU A 565 -12.45 32.06 -4.81
C LEU A 565 -13.25 30.76 -4.78
N GLN A 566 -12.62 29.67 -5.19
CA GLN A 566 -13.18 28.32 -5.14
C GLN A 566 -12.27 27.42 -4.29
N PRO A 567 -12.76 26.88 -3.15
CA PRO A 567 -12.01 25.92 -2.34
C PRO A 567 -11.54 24.73 -3.18
N SER A 568 -10.29 24.34 -3.01
CA SER A 568 -9.62 23.28 -3.78
C SER A 568 -8.88 22.27 -2.90
N CYS A 569 -8.83 22.49 -1.59
CA CYS A 569 -8.31 21.49 -0.66
C CYS A 569 -9.35 20.39 -0.46
N THR A 570 -9.02 19.17 -0.88
CA THR A 570 -9.94 18.02 -0.90
C THR A 570 -9.35 16.75 -0.29
N GLY A 571 -8.04 16.74 -0.06
CA GLY A 571 -7.34 15.57 0.46
C GLY A 571 -7.36 15.48 1.98
N ARG A 572 -6.89 14.34 2.49
CA ARG A 572 -6.80 14.05 3.94
C ARG A 572 -5.83 14.96 4.72
N GLY A 573 -5.00 15.72 4.02
CA GLY A 573 -4.07 16.69 4.59
C GLY A 573 -4.67 18.07 4.81
N CYS A 574 -5.95 18.29 4.48
CA CYS A 574 -6.59 19.60 4.66
C CYS A 574 -7.01 19.80 6.13
N ALA A 575 -6.56 20.89 6.75
CA ALA A 575 -7.12 21.36 8.02
C ALA A 575 -8.37 22.22 7.77
N SER A 576 -8.45 22.85 6.61
CA SER A 576 -9.59 23.62 6.11
C SER A 576 -9.74 23.43 4.59
N VAL A 577 -10.96 23.49 4.07
CA VAL A 577 -11.22 23.49 2.61
C VAL A 577 -10.53 24.66 1.89
N ASN A 578 -10.22 25.73 2.62
CA ASN A 578 -9.54 26.94 2.13
C ASN A 578 -8.01 26.87 2.22
N ASP A 579 -7.42 25.75 2.65
CA ASP A 579 -5.96 25.59 2.65
C ASP A 579 -5.37 25.53 1.23
N ALA A 580 -6.21 25.23 0.23
CA ALA A 580 -5.90 25.44 -1.17
C ALA A 580 -7.11 26.06 -1.88
N VAL A 581 -6.88 27.06 -2.73
CA VAL A 581 -7.96 27.84 -3.37
C VAL A 581 -7.59 28.13 -4.82
N GLN A 582 -8.54 27.91 -5.72
CA GLN A 582 -8.50 28.40 -7.08
C GLN A 582 -9.11 29.81 -7.12
N LEU A 583 -8.35 30.78 -7.59
CA LEU A 583 -8.79 32.15 -7.83
C LEU A 583 -9.03 32.35 -9.33
N THR A 584 -10.19 32.88 -9.68
CA THR A 584 -10.43 33.51 -10.99
C THR A 584 -10.32 35.02 -10.79
N LEU A 585 -9.36 35.64 -11.46
CA LEU A 585 -8.98 37.04 -11.28
C LEU A 585 -9.28 37.81 -12.57
N GLU A 586 -10.08 38.86 -12.46
CA GLU A 586 -10.36 39.83 -13.54
C GLU A 586 -9.66 41.15 -13.21
N PRO A 587 -8.54 41.47 -13.89
CA PRO A 587 -7.82 42.72 -13.64
C PRO A 587 -8.72 43.95 -13.74
N LEU A 588 -8.60 44.87 -12.78
CA LEU A 588 -9.34 46.12 -12.80
C LEU A 588 -8.75 47.07 -13.86
N PRO A 589 -9.57 47.86 -14.57
CA PRO A 589 -9.08 48.90 -15.47
C PRO A 589 -8.10 49.84 -14.76
N GLY A 590 -6.92 50.09 -15.35
CA GLY A 590 -5.89 50.97 -14.80
C GLY A 590 -5.00 50.36 -13.71
N ALA A 591 -5.24 49.11 -13.29
CA ALA A 591 -4.36 48.42 -12.35
C ALA A 591 -2.97 48.20 -12.97
N ARG A 592 -1.90 48.57 -12.24
CA ARG A 592 -0.51 48.34 -12.65
C ARG A 592 0.04 46.98 -12.20
N ALA A 593 -0.63 46.34 -11.25
CA ALA A 593 -0.31 45.01 -10.77
C ALA A 593 -1.54 44.37 -10.12
N VAL A 594 -1.59 43.04 -10.16
CA VAL A 594 -2.51 42.25 -9.31
C VAL A 594 -1.70 41.71 -8.14
N THR A 595 -2.27 41.83 -6.94
CA THR A 595 -1.62 41.38 -5.71
C THR A 595 -2.57 40.48 -4.92
N VAL A 596 -2.04 39.36 -4.42
CA VAL A 596 -2.76 38.41 -3.57
C VAL A 596 -1.98 38.25 -2.27
N GLU A 597 -2.63 38.57 -1.14
CA GLU A 597 -2.07 38.37 0.19
C GLU A 597 -2.46 36.98 0.71
N VAL A 598 -1.46 36.17 1.07
CA VAL A 598 -1.65 34.77 1.41
C VAL A 598 -0.94 34.42 2.73
N GLN A 599 -1.66 33.76 3.62
CA GLN A 599 -1.08 33.15 4.82
C GLN A 599 -0.53 31.75 4.46
N PRO A 600 0.76 31.46 4.77
CA PRO A 600 1.33 30.14 4.56
C PRO A 600 0.65 29.05 5.40
N LEU A 601 0.57 27.83 4.88
CA LEU A 601 0.06 26.67 5.60
C LEU A 601 1.08 26.15 6.61
N ASP A 602 0.57 25.70 7.75
CA ASP A 602 1.27 24.83 8.68
C ASP A 602 1.16 23.37 8.21
N MET A 603 2.29 22.72 7.93
CA MET A 603 2.34 21.36 7.39
C MET A 603 2.47 20.25 8.45
N THR A 604 2.47 20.57 9.76
CA THR A 604 2.62 19.53 10.80
C THR A 604 1.48 18.52 10.83
N GLY A 605 0.24 18.97 10.62
CA GLY A 605 -0.93 18.09 10.51
C GLY A 605 -0.99 17.31 9.19
N VAL A 606 -0.13 17.62 8.22
CA VAL A 606 -0.16 17.07 6.86
C VAL A 606 0.91 16.00 6.64
N ALA A 607 2.05 16.13 7.31
CA ALA A 607 3.15 15.17 7.25
C ALA A 607 2.77 13.86 7.97
N ALA A 608 3.00 12.72 7.32
CA ALA A 608 2.89 11.42 7.97
C ALA A 608 4.14 11.16 8.83
N SER A 609 4.00 10.35 9.88
CA SER A 609 5.13 9.96 10.74
C SER A 609 6.30 9.35 9.93
N GLY A 610 6.01 8.63 8.85
CA GLY A 610 7.01 8.06 7.94
C GLY A 610 7.79 9.09 7.10
N ASP A 611 7.24 10.29 6.86
CA ASP A 611 7.93 11.33 6.07
C ASP A 611 9.17 11.87 6.81
N GLN A 612 9.13 11.82 8.15
CA GLN A 612 10.22 12.30 9.03
C GLN A 612 11.30 11.26 9.27
N ALA A 613 11.07 9.98 8.94
CA ALA A 613 12.02 8.89 9.17
C ALA A 613 13.36 9.07 8.42
N TYR A 614 13.36 9.93 7.38
CA TYR A 614 14.53 10.22 6.55
C TYR A 614 15.07 11.66 6.75
N ARG A 615 14.78 12.31 7.89
CA ARG A 615 15.25 13.67 8.21
C ARG A 615 16.09 13.73 9.48
N HIS A 616 17.27 14.35 9.43
CA HIS A 616 18.10 14.48 10.64
C HIS A 616 17.43 15.28 11.76
N LEU A 617 16.50 16.20 11.46
CA LEU A 617 15.84 17.03 12.46
C LEU A 617 14.36 16.66 12.57
N ARG A 618 13.89 16.42 13.80
CA ARG A 618 12.47 16.28 14.16
C ARG A 618 12.17 16.99 15.47
N VAL A 619 10.89 17.20 15.76
CA VAL A 619 10.44 17.71 17.06
C VAL A 619 9.85 16.58 17.87
N ALA A 620 10.37 16.36 19.08
CA ALA A 620 9.86 15.38 20.04
C ALA A 620 9.69 16.04 21.41
N SER A 621 8.50 15.92 22.00
CA SER A 621 8.16 16.52 23.30
C SER A 621 8.52 18.01 23.40
N GLY A 622 8.22 18.79 22.35
CA GLY A 622 8.48 20.23 22.31
C GLY A 622 9.95 20.64 22.14
N ARG A 623 10.86 19.70 21.88
CA ARG A 623 12.29 19.95 21.64
C ARG A 623 12.71 19.48 20.26
N ILE A 624 13.65 20.19 19.64
CA ILE A 624 14.31 19.73 18.41
C ILE A 624 15.25 18.59 18.80
N VAL A 625 15.19 17.50 18.07
CA VAL A 625 16.03 16.32 18.27
C VAL A 625 16.73 16.00 16.96
N TRP A 626 18.04 15.80 17.05
CA TRP A 626 18.82 15.23 15.96
C TRP A 626 18.63 13.72 15.95
N GLN A 627 18.10 13.16 14.86
CA GLN A 627 18.02 11.73 14.64
C GLN A 627 19.18 11.29 13.74
N ALA A 628 19.83 10.18 14.12
CA ALA A 628 20.72 9.49 13.21
C ALA A 628 19.87 8.92 12.06
N LEU A 629 20.19 9.31 10.84
CA LEU A 629 19.66 8.61 9.67
C LEU A 629 20.45 7.32 9.56
N GLU A 630 19.76 6.19 9.64
CA GLU A 630 20.38 4.90 9.35
C GLU A 630 21.10 5.02 8.00
N ALA A 631 22.39 4.68 7.96
CA ALA A 631 23.09 4.48 6.71
C ALA A 631 22.47 3.24 6.06
N ALA A 632 21.34 3.43 5.38
CA ALA A 632 20.55 2.43 4.68
C ALA A 632 20.82 1.01 5.20
N SER A 633 20.25 0.66 6.35
CA SER A 633 20.00 -0.76 6.63
C SER A 633 19.38 -1.33 5.36
N PRO A 634 19.93 -2.40 4.73
CA PRO A 634 19.31 -3.04 3.58
C PRO A 634 17.99 -3.69 4.03
N GLY A 635 16.95 -2.88 4.21
CA GLY A 635 15.73 -3.25 4.91
C GLY A 635 14.83 -2.12 5.39
N ALA A 636 15.32 -0.88 5.50
CA ALA A 636 14.46 0.30 5.63
C ALA A 636 13.91 0.79 4.27
N VAL A 637 13.88 -0.09 3.27
CA VAL A 637 13.24 0.17 1.96
C VAL A 637 11.78 -0.26 2.03
N ALA A 638 11.00 0.41 2.89
CA ALA A 638 9.55 0.53 2.67
C ALA A 638 9.31 1.90 2.04
N SER A 639 8.95 1.89 0.75
CA SER A 639 8.49 3.00 -0.11
C SER A 639 9.51 3.91 -0.84
N GLY A 640 10.81 3.63 -0.80
CA GLY A 640 11.76 4.45 -1.57
C GLY A 640 13.16 3.85 -1.80
N GLY A 641 13.31 3.06 -2.86
CA GLY A 641 14.58 2.91 -3.57
C GLY A 641 15.54 1.81 -3.08
N VAL A 642 15.35 0.58 -3.58
CA VAL A 642 16.48 -0.05 -4.28
C VAL A 642 16.90 1.00 -5.31
N ARG A 643 18.19 1.39 -5.40
CA ARG A 643 18.65 2.31 -6.47
C ARG A 643 17.92 1.90 -7.74
N SER A 644 16.97 2.74 -8.18
CA SER A 644 16.09 2.39 -9.28
C SER A 644 17.00 2.15 -10.46
N THR A 645 17.22 0.89 -10.82
CA THR A 645 17.83 0.54 -12.09
C THR A 645 16.88 1.11 -13.13
N PRO A 646 17.28 2.16 -13.87
CA PRO A 646 16.40 2.74 -14.86
C PRO A 646 16.02 1.64 -15.85
N ALA A 647 14.76 1.60 -16.29
CA ALA A 647 14.30 0.61 -17.27
C ALA A 647 14.83 0.86 -18.71
N THR A 648 16.03 1.43 -18.85
CA THR A 648 16.66 1.78 -20.13
C THR A 648 17.11 0.56 -20.94
N GLY A 649 17.25 -0.60 -20.29
CA GLY A 649 17.59 -1.87 -20.94
C GLY A 649 16.41 -2.81 -21.18
N VAL A 650 15.16 -2.34 -21.03
CA VAL A 650 13.96 -3.19 -21.19
C VAL A 650 13.35 -2.98 -22.57
N GLN A 651 12.97 -4.07 -23.23
CA GLN A 651 12.13 -4.06 -24.42
C GLN A 651 10.86 -4.86 -24.16
N LEU A 652 9.70 -4.32 -24.57
CA LEU A 652 8.41 -5.01 -24.49
C LEU A 652 7.76 -5.08 -25.86
N GLN A 653 7.23 -6.26 -26.20
CA GLN A 653 6.44 -6.50 -27.40
C GLN A 653 5.05 -7.00 -27.04
N ASP A 654 4.09 -6.81 -27.94
CA ASP A 654 2.78 -7.43 -27.87
C ASP A 654 2.85 -8.92 -28.27
N ARG A 655 1.72 -9.62 -28.22
CA ARG A 655 1.68 -11.06 -28.52
C ARG A 655 2.06 -11.41 -29.97
N ASN A 656 1.95 -10.43 -30.87
CA ASN A 656 2.25 -10.57 -32.29
C ASN A 656 3.65 -10.02 -32.66
N GLY A 657 4.41 -9.54 -31.68
CA GLY A 657 5.76 -9.00 -31.87
C GLY A 657 5.82 -7.49 -32.15
N ALA A 658 4.71 -6.77 -32.07
CA ALA A 658 4.70 -5.32 -32.21
C ALA A 658 5.35 -4.65 -31.01
N LEU A 659 6.25 -3.69 -31.24
CA LEU A 659 6.99 -3.02 -30.17
C LEU A 659 6.08 -2.09 -29.34
N LEU A 660 6.08 -2.29 -28.02
CA LEU A 660 5.29 -1.54 -27.05
C LEU A 660 6.14 -0.57 -26.22
N TRP A 661 7.36 -0.99 -25.86
CA TRP A 661 8.30 -0.21 -25.06
C TRP A 661 9.73 -0.46 -25.53
N ALA A 662 10.50 0.61 -25.73
CA ALA A 662 11.93 0.58 -26.01
C ALA A 662 12.56 1.92 -25.62
N ASP A 663 13.89 1.95 -25.49
CA ASP A 663 14.66 3.18 -25.26
C ASP A 663 14.20 4.00 -24.04
N GLY A 664 13.66 3.32 -23.03
CA GLY A 664 13.14 3.93 -21.80
C GLY A 664 11.77 4.60 -21.93
N GLY A 665 11.00 4.35 -23.00
CA GLY A 665 9.66 4.91 -23.19
C GLY A 665 8.66 4.02 -23.93
N SER A 666 7.37 4.34 -23.79
CA SER A 666 6.29 3.69 -24.54
C SER A 666 6.30 4.14 -26.01
N THR A 667 6.02 3.23 -26.94
CA THR A 667 5.84 3.62 -28.35
C THR A 667 4.58 4.47 -28.52
N ARG A 668 4.50 5.25 -29.61
CA ARG A 668 3.33 6.10 -29.89
C ARG A 668 2.04 5.28 -29.98
N ALA A 669 2.07 4.14 -30.65
CA ALA A 669 0.93 3.25 -30.77
C ALA A 669 0.49 2.72 -29.39
N ALA A 670 1.44 2.37 -28.50
CA ALA A 670 1.11 1.94 -27.14
C ALA A 670 0.50 3.07 -26.30
N MET A 671 0.97 4.32 -26.46
CA MET A 671 0.38 5.49 -25.80
C MET A 671 -1.05 5.77 -26.28
N GLU A 672 -1.29 5.72 -27.60
CA GLU A 672 -2.63 5.86 -28.19
C GLU A 672 -3.57 4.73 -27.75
N ALA A 673 -3.04 3.53 -27.49
CA ALA A 673 -3.75 2.38 -26.95
C ALA A 673 -4.00 2.43 -25.42
N GLY A 674 -3.65 3.54 -24.75
CA GLY A 674 -3.87 3.75 -23.32
C GLY A 674 -2.93 2.97 -22.39
N LEU A 675 -1.82 2.43 -22.91
CA LEU A 675 -0.95 1.51 -22.17
C LEU A 675 0.10 2.20 -21.29
N ASN A 676 0.20 3.54 -21.34
CA ASN A 676 1.29 4.28 -20.71
C ASN A 676 1.42 4.02 -19.20
N ALA A 677 0.32 4.04 -18.44
CA ALA A 677 0.37 3.78 -17.00
C ALA A 677 0.85 2.35 -16.67
N MET A 678 0.52 1.36 -17.52
CA MET A 678 0.86 -0.03 -17.30
C MET A 678 2.31 -0.35 -17.73
N LEU A 679 2.73 0.10 -18.92
CA LEU A 679 4.08 -0.16 -19.44
C LEU A 679 5.15 0.66 -18.73
N GLY A 680 4.85 1.93 -18.47
CA GLY A 680 5.75 2.90 -17.85
C GLY A 680 5.46 4.31 -18.36
N VAL A 681 5.58 5.31 -17.48
CA VAL A 681 5.51 6.71 -17.89
C VAL A 681 6.91 7.22 -18.29
N GLY A 682 7.94 6.62 -17.69
CA GLY A 682 9.36 6.86 -17.92
C GLY A 682 10.18 5.75 -17.26
N PRO A 683 11.51 5.69 -17.46
CA PRO A 683 12.36 4.61 -16.96
C PRO A 683 12.43 4.52 -15.42
N GLU A 684 12.03 5.58 -14.72
CA GLU A 684 11.96 5.68 -13.28
C GLU A 684 10.62 5.22 -12.67
N HIS A 685 9.62 4.87 -13.50
CA HIS A 685 8.35 4.33 -13.04
C HIS A 685 8.52 2.87 -12.58
N ALA A 686 9.01 2.67 -11.36
CA ALA A 686 9.33 1.36 -10.81
C ALA A 686 8.15 0.37 -10.82
N SER A 687 6.92 0.79 -10.50
CA SER A 687 5.77 -0.12 -10.46
C SER A 687 5.21 -0.50 -11.83
N SER A 688 5.75 0.00 -12.95
CA SER A 688 5.28 -0.39 -14.28
C SER A 688 5.81 -1.77 -14.69
N VAL A 689 5.29 -2.36 -15.79
CA VAL A 689 5.84 -3.61 -16.33
C VAL A 689 7.34 -3.45 -16.64
N ALA A 690 7.74 -2.36 -17.30
CA ALA A 690 9.15 -2.10 -17.57
C ALA A 690 9.99 -1.94 -16.29
N GLY A 691 9.45 -1.25 -15.26
CA GLY A 691 10.13 -1.10 -13.97
C GLY A 691 10.24 -2.41 -13.18
N VAL A 692 9.25 -3.30 -13.28
CA VAL A 692 9.28 -4.64 -12.67
C VAL A 692 10.36 -5.50 -13.33
N LEU A 693 10.42 -5.52 -14.67
CA LEU A 693 11.45 -6.28 -15.39
C LEU A 693 12.86 -5.72 -15.16
N ALA A 694 13.02 -4.40 -15.05
CA ALA A 694 14.30 -3.77 -14.72
C ALA A 694 14.79 -4.11 -13.29
N ARG A 695 13.88 -4.42 -12.36
CA ARG A 695 14.24 -4.99 -11.07
C ARG A 695 14.59 -6.47 -11.21
N ALA A 696 13.79 -7.24 -11.94
CA ALA A 696 14.03 -8.67 -12.14
C ALA A 696 15.43 -8.94 -12.70
N SER A 697 15.87 -8.20 -13.73
CA SER A 697 17.21 -8.34 -14.31
C SER A 697 18.34 -7.98 -13.33
N ALA A 698 18.09 -7.07 -12.39
CA ALA A 698 19.04 -6.72 -11.33
C ALA A 698 19.14 -7.81 -10.23
N PHE A 699 18.07 -8.60 -10.02
CA PHE A 699 18.03 -9.73 -9.10
C PHE A 699 18.47 -11.06 -9.73
N GLY A 700 18.83 -11.08 -11.01
CA GLY A 700 19.15 -12.32 -11.74
C GLY A 700 17.93 -13.18 -12.09
N GLY A 701 16.74 -12.55 -12.20
CA GLY A 701 15.53 -13.20 -12.67
C GLY A 701 15.53 -13.32 -14.19
N GLY A 702 15.24 -14.52 -14.70
CA GLY A 702 15.44 -14.88 -16.12
C GLY A 702 16.73 -15.67 -16.32
N SER A 703 16.85 -16.45 -17.39
CA SER A 703 18.06 -17.23 -17.72
C SER A 703 19.28 -16.37 -18.09
N SER A 704 19.15 -15.04 -18.00
CA SER A 704 20.14 -14.06 -18.40
C SER A 704 21.05 -13.66 -17.23
N ALA A 705 22.33 -13.39 -17.53
CA ALA A 705 23.29 -12.91 -16.53
C ALA A 705 22.82 -11.59 -15.92
N ALA A 706 23.01 -11.41 -14.60
CA ALA A 706 22.62 -10.19 -13.91
C ALA A 706 23.14 -8.93 -14.63
N GLY A 707 22.22 -8.02 -15.00
CA GLY A 707 22.53 -6.81 -15.74
C GLY A 707 22.35 -6.87 -17.27
N ALA A 708 21.93 -8.01 -17.84
CA ALA A 708 21.51 -8.10 -19.24
C ALA A 708 20.19 -7.32 -19.50
N PRO A 709 19.97 -6.80 -20.72
CA PRO A 709 18.69 -6.20 -21.09
C PRO A 709 17.57 -7.24 -21.04
N ALA A 710 16.43 -6.87 -20.46
CA ALA A 710 15.28 -7.75 -20.33
C ALA A 710 14.35 -7.60 -21.54
N ASN A 711 14.05 -8.70 -22.21
CA ASN A 711 13.16 -8.76 -23.37
C ASN A 711 11.87 -9.49 -22.99
N GLY A 712 10.77 -8.74 -22.88
CA GLY A 712 9.46 -9.28 -22.51
C GLY A 712 8.47 -9.29 -23.67
N LYS A 713 7.64 -10.32 -23.74
CA LYS A 713 6.47 -10.38 -24.62
C LYS A 713 5.21 -10.41 -23.78
N LEU A 714 4.24 -9.56 -24.08
CA LEU A 714 2.96 -9.50 -23.38
C LEU A 714 1.89 -10.30 -24.12
N THR A 715 0.85 -10.72 -23.40
CA THR A 715 -0.32 -11.40 -23.98
C THR A 715 -1.25 -10.46 -24.76
N LEU A 716 -1.04 -9.15 -24.63
CA LEU A 716 -1.88 -8.13 -25.27
C LEU A 716 -1.80 -8.22 -26.79
N ASP A 717 -2.94 -7.96 -27.43
CA ASP A 717 -3.05 -7.72 -28.87
C ASP A 717 -3.21 -6.21 -29.09
N LEU A 718 -2.21 -5.54 -29.66
CA LEU A 718 -2.20 -4.08 -29.75
C LEU A 718 -3.39 -3.50 -30.56
N PRO A 719 -3.77 -4.05 -31.72
CA PRO A 719 -4.99 -3.62 -32.43
C PRO A 719 -6.26 -3.72 -31.57
N LEU A 720 -6.45 -4.85 -30.89
CA LEU A 720 -7.62 -5.08 -30.04
C LEU A 720 -7.64 -4.20 -28.80
N GLN A 721 -6.48 -3.97 -28.19
CA GLN A 721 -6.29 -3.01 -27.11
C GLN A 721 -6.67 -1.60 -27.56
N THR A 722 -6.19 -1.16 -28.73
CA THR A 722 -6.47 0.17 -29.27
C THR A 722 -7.96 0.38 -29.51
N LEU A 723 -8.63 -0.60 -30.13
CA LEU A 723 -10.08 -0.58 -30.32
C LEU A 723 -10.83 -0.51 -28.98
N SER A 724 -10.40 -1.32 -28.00
CA SER A 724 -10.99 -1.33 -26.66
C SER A 724 -10.86 0.03 -25.97
N GLN A 725 -9.71 0.69 -26.08
CA GLN A 725 -9.48 2.02 -25.52
C GLN A 725 -10.36 3.09 -26.19
N HIS A 726 -10.46 3.12 -27.51
CA HIS A 726 -11.31 4.08 -28.21
C HIS A 726 -12.80 3.93 -27.87
N ILE A 727 -13.28 2.69 -27.76
CA ILE A 727 -14.65 2.39 -27.34
C ILE A 727 -14.88 2.81 -25.89
N LEU A 728 -13.90 2.54 -25.02
CA LEU A 728 -13.95 2.95 -23.62
C LEU A 728 -14.05 4.47 -23.48
N ASP A 729 -13.24 5.21 -24.22
CA ASP A 729 -13.25 6.68 -24.20
C ASP A 729 -14.52 7.25 -24.83
N CYS A 730 -15.07 6.59 -25.86
CA CYS A 730 -16.30 7.02 -26.50
C CYS A 730 -17.55 6.72 -25.67
N ILE A 731 -17.80 5.44 -25.42
CA ILE A 731 -19.04 4.97 -24.80
C ILE A 731 -18.90 5.03 -23.29
N GLY A 732 -17.85 4.47 -22.69
CA GLY A 732 -17.73 4.42 -21.23
C GLY A 732 -17.55 5.80 -20.59
N MET A 733 -16.61 6.60 -21.10
CA MET A 733 -16.33 7.92 -20.53
C MET A 733 -17.35 8.96 -20.95
N ARG A 734 -17.70 9.04 -22.24
CA ARG A 734 -18.53 10.12 -22.79
C ARG A 734 -19.99 9.72 -23.06
N GLN A 735 -20.38 8.46 -22.86
CA GLN A 735 -21.72 7.96 -23.19
C GLN A 735 -22.13 8.26 -24.65
N GLY A 736 -21.14 8.28 -25.55
CA GLY A 736 -21.33 8.51 -26.98
C GLY A 736 -21.74 7.23 -27.72
N ARG A 737 -21.79 7.33 -29.05
CA ARG A 737 -22.03 6.21 -29.97
C ARG A 737 -20.79 5.96 -30.82
N TRP A 738 -20.36 4.71 -30.89
CA TRP A 738 -19.24 4.28 -31.73
C TRP A 738 -19.76 3.77 -33.07
N ASP A 739 -19.32 4.35 -34.18
CA ASP A 739 -19.75 3.95 -35.54
C ASP A 739 -18.80 2.93 -36.22
N GLY A 740 -17.77 2.48 -35.48
CA GLY A 740 -16.70 1.63 -36.00
C GLY A 740 -15.38 2.36 -36.27
N LYS A 741 -15.40 3.70 -36.34
CA LYS A 741 -14.24 4.54 -36.63
C LYS A 741 -14.12 5.75 -35.70
N ALA A 742 -15.24 6.39 -35.37
CA ALA A 742 -15.29 7.62 -34.61
C ALA A 742 -16.39 7.59 -33.54
N CYS A 743 -16.28 8.53 -32.61
CA CYS A 743 -17.24 8.74 -31.56
C CYS A 743 -18.21 9.88 -31.92
N GLY A 744 -19.51 9.60 -31.95
CA GLY A 744 -20.57 10.59 -32.16
C GLY A 744 -21.39 10.85 -30.89
N GLY A 745 -21.87 12.08 -30.71
CA GLY A 745 -22.88 12.43 -29.70
C GLY A 745 -22.47 12.29 -28.22
N GLY A 746 -21.16 12.18 -27.94
CA GLY A 746 -20.64 12.05 -26.57
C GLY A 746 -20.76 13.34 -25.75
N GLN A 747 -20.92 13.20 -24.45
CA GLN A 747 -20.96 14.27 -23.46
C GLN A 747 -19.66 14.31 -22.63
N PRO A 748 -19.33 15.43 -21.97
CA PRO A 748 -18.24 15.47 -21.01
C PRO A 748 -18.46 14.43 -19.89
N ALA A 749 -17.41 13.69 -19.53
CA ALA A 749 -17.51 12.70 -18.46
C ALA A 749 -17.74 13.40 -17.11
N PRO A 750 -18.67 12.90 -16.26
CA PRO A 750 -18.78 13.35 -14.88
C PRO A 750 -17.46 13.24 -14.12
N ARG A 751 -17.24 14.16 -13.18
CA ARG A 751 -16.04 14.15 -12.33
C ARG A 751 -15.94 12.83 -11.56
N GLY A 752 -14.73 12.27 -11.47
CA GLY A 752 -14.47 11.01 -10.77
C GLY A 752 -14.96 9.76 -11.52
N ARG A 753 -15.49 9.90 -12.74
CA ARG A 753 -15.83 8.73 -13.57
C ARG A 753 -14.57 7.94 -13.92
N HIS A 754 -14.61 6.66 -13.60
CA HIS A 754 -13.70 5.62 -14.09
C HIS A 754 -14.45 4.59 -14.92
N ALA A 755 -13.76 4.02 -15.89
CA ALA A 755 -14.28 2.92 -16.71
C ALA A 755 -13.15 1.94 -17.07
N GLY A 756 -13.49 0.71 -17.42
CA GLY A 756 -12.52 -0.28 -17.91
C GLY A 756 -13.15 -1.43 -18.69
N ILE A 757 -12.35 -2.05 -19.55
CA ILE A 757 -12.68 -3.24 -20.34
C ILE A 757 -11.55 -4.25 -20.18
N VAL A 758 -11.90 -5.53 -19.99
CA VAL A 758 -10.96 -6.65 -20.09
C VAL A 758 -11.49 -7.68 -21.07
N LEU A 759 -10.59 -8.23 -21.88
CA LEU A 759 -10.80 -9.41 -22.70
C LEU A 759 -9.73 -10.45 -22.36
N LEU A 760 -10.18 -11.67 -22.10
CA LEU A 760 -9.38 -12.78 -21.58
C LEU A 760 -9.66 -14.03 -22.42
N ASP A 761 -8.61 -14.72 -22.86
CA ASP A 761 -8.71 -16.07 -23.39
C ASP A 761 -8.93 -17.04 -22.22
N ALA A 762 -10.06 -17.74 -22.20
CA ALA A 762 -10.51 -18.48 -21.02
C ALA A 762 -9.73 -19.79 -20.79
N GLU A 763 -9.12 -20.32 -21.84
CA GLU A 763 -8.36 -21.57 -21.83
C GLU A 763 -6.92 -21.33 -21.37
N THR A 764 -6.30 -20.26 -21.87
CA THR A 764 -4.87 -19.95 -21.62
C THR A 764 -4.67 -18.94 -20.50
N GLY A 765 -5.70 -18.16 -20.14
CA GLY A 765 -5.60 -17.05 -19.22
C GLY A 765 -4.91 -15.82 -19.82
N ASP A 766 -4.65 -15.78 -21.12
CA ASP A 766 -4.02 -14.64 -21.80
C ASP A 766 -4.94 -13.40 -21.72
N ILE A 767 -4.44 -12.30 -21.14
CA ILE A 767 -5.12 -11.01 -21.19
C ILE A 767 -4.86 -10.40 -22.57
N LEU A 768 -5.87 -10.41 -23.43
CA LEU A 768 -5.77 -9.93 -24.82
C LEU A 768 -5.93 -8.41 -24.91
N ALA A 769 -6.75 -7.84 -24.03
CA ALA A 769 -6.90 -6.40 -23.88
C ALA A 769 -7.28 -6.06 -22.43
N ALA A 770 -6.71 -4.96 -21.92
CA ALA A 770 -7.02 -4.35 -20.63
C ALA A 770 -7.02 -2.82 -20.81
N ALA A 771 -8.18 -2.25 -21.15
CA ALA A 771 -8.35 -0.81 -21.34
C ALA A 771 -8.90 -0.15 -20.08
N GLY A 772 -8.41 1.04 -19.73
CA GLY A 772 -8.80 1.76 -18.52
C GLY A 772 -8.79 3.27 -18.70
N ALA A 773 -9.77 3.96 -18.12
CA ALA A 773 -9.92 5.41 -18.27
C ALA A 773 -10.48 6.07 -17.00
N GLY A 774 -10.38 7.39 -16.95
CA GLY A 774 -10.87 8.23 -15.84
C GLY A 774 -9.80 8.69 -14.85
N ASN A 775 -8.57 8.22 -15.01
CA ASN A 775 -7.45 8.70 -14.21
C ASN A 775 -6.90 10.03 -14.76
N PRO A 776 -6.34 10.89 -13.89
CA PRO A 776 -5.59 12.06 -14.32
C PRO A 776 -4.45 11.68 -15.26
N ALA A 777 -4.08 12.58 -16.18
CA ALA A 777 -3.00 12.31 -17.12
C ALA A 777 -1.64 12.18 -16.41
N ALA A 778 -0.87 11.15 -16.78
CA ALA A 778 0.50 10.94 -16.34
C ALA A 778 1.45 10.91 -17.55
N SER A 779 2.52 11.69 -17.46
CA SER A 779 3.51 11.91 -18.51
C SER A 779 4.90 12.16 -17.89
N PRO A 780 5.98 12.05 -18.68
CA PRO A 780 7.31 12.48 -18.22
C PRO A 780 7.34 13.93 -17.70
N ALA A 781 6.53 14.82 -18.29
CA ALA A 781 6.52 16.24 -17.95
C ALA A 781 5.99 16.54 -16.54
N ASN A 782 5.07 15.72 -16.02
CA ASN A 782 4.50 15.87 -14.68
C ASN A 782 4.91 14.74 -13.72
N TRP A 783 5.94 13.96 -14.07
CA TRP A 783 6.37 12.79 -13.30
C TRP A 783 6.64 13.08 -11.81
N PRO A 784 7.34 14.17 -11.40
CA PRO A 784 7.58 14.43 -9.98
C PRO A 784 6.30 14.53 -9.15
N GLU A 785 5.26 15.19 -9.69
CA GLU A 785 3.97 15.35 -9.02
C GLU A 785 3.20 14.03 -8.96
N VAL A 786 3.22 13.28 -10.07
CA VAL A 786 2.60 11.95 -10.15
C VAL A 786 3.24 10.98 -9.15
N ARG A 787 4.58 10.94 -9.09
CA ARG A 787 5.34 10.10 -8.15
C ARG A 787 5.03 10.46 -6.70
N ASP A 788 4.99 11.74 -6.37
CA ASP A 788 4.75 12.19 -5.00
C ASP A 788 3.28 11.97 -4.59
N PHE A 789 2.34 12.13 -5.52
CA PHE A 789 0.95 11.74 -5.34
C PHE A 789 0.79 10.23 -5.15
N ASP A 790 1.49 9.42 -5.94
CA ASP A 790 1.48 7.95 -5.80
C ASP A 790 1.97 7.52 -4.41
N ARG A 791 3.04 8.12 -3.90
CA ARG A 791 3.51 7.87 -2.53
C ARG A 791 2.51 8.32 -1.47
N ALA A 792 1.85 9.45 -1.70
CA ALA A 792 0.88 10.03 -0.78
C ALA A 792 -0.47 9.31 -0.79
N ASN A 793 -0.90 8.77 -1.93
CA ASN A 793 -2.19 8.11 -2.13
C ASN A 793 -2.11 7.07 -3.28
N PRO A 794 -1.45 5.93 -3.07
CA PRO A 794 -1.14 4.98 -4.14
C PRO A 794 -2.40 4.35 -4.75
N ALA A 795 -3.47 4.23 -3.97
CA ALA A 795 -4.73 3.65 -4.39
C ALA A 795 -5.44 4.49 -5.48
N ARG A 796 -5.39 5.83 -5.37
CA ARG A 796 -5.99 6.77 -6.33
C ARG A 796 -4.99 7.35 -7.33
N SER A 797 -3.81 6.76 -7.40
CA SER A 797 -2.75 7.22 -8.27
C SER A 797 -3.16 7.14 -9.75
N PRO A 798 -2.78 8.13 -10.58
CA PRO A 798 -3.01 8.05 -12.01
C PRO A 798 -2.24 6.91 -12.69
N LEU A 799 -1.31 6.27 -11.97
CA LEU A 799 -0.53 5.13 -12.44
C LEU A 799 -1.26 3.78 -12.32
N ARG A 800 -2.48 3.77 -11.76
CA ARG A 800 -3.30 2.55 -11.65
C ARG A 800 -4.11 2.35 -12.92
N LEU A 801 -4.31 1.12 -13.37
CA LEU A 801 -5.18 0.82 -14.51
C LEU A 801 -6.53 0.31 -14.00
N PRO A 802 -7.66 1.03 -14.17
CA PRO A 802 -8.96 0.63 -13.61
C PRO A 802 -9.47 -0.75 -14.03
N ALA A 803 -8.94 -1.31 -15.12
CA ALA A 803 -9.21 -2.68 -15.56
C ALA A 803 -8.64 -3.76 -14.61
N LEU A 804 -7.52 -3.45 -13.94
CA LEU A 804 -6.73 -4.39 -13.15
C LEU A 804 -6.63 -3.99 -11.67
N GLN A 805 -6.80 -2.71 -11.36
CA GLN A 805 -6.48 -2.15 -10.06
C GLN A 805 -7.55 -1.14 -9.62
N HIS A 806 -7.81 -1.07 -8.32
CA HIS A 806 -8.77 -0.12 -7.75
C HIS A 806 -8.40 0.29 -6.32
N ASP A 807 -9.00 1.38 -5.86
CA ASP A 807 -8.90 1.90 -4.49
C ASP A 807 -9.95 1.35 -3.53
N GLY A 808 -10.84 0.48 -4.02
CA GLY A 808 -11.97 -0.06 -3.27
C GLY A 808 -13.17 0.89 -3.25
N GLY A 809 -14.08 0.68 -2.29
CA GLY A 809 -15.30 1.48 -2.13
C GLY A 809 -16.45 1.13 -3.07
N ALA A 810 -17.62 1.74 -2.81
CA ALA A 810 -18.89 1.43 -3.50
C ALA A 810 -18.88 1.69 -5.03
N HIS A 811 -17.98 2.55 -5.51
CA HIS A 811 -17.80 2.79 -6.94
C HIS A 811 -17.15 1.62 -7.70
N ARG A 812 -16.76 0.55 -6.99
CA ARG A 812 -16.19 -0.68 -7.53
C ARG A 812 -17.11 -1.89 -7.33
N SER A 813 -18.29 -1.69 -6.76
CA SER A 813 -19.24 -2.77 -6.53
C SER A 813 -19.75 -3.35 -7.86
N PRO A 814 -19.63 -4.67 -8.11
CA PRO A 814 -20.10 -5.33 -9.33
C PRO A 814 -21.63 -5.32 -9.47
N GLY A 815 -22.36 -5.17 -8.36
CA GLY A 815 -23.81 -5.27 -8.34
C GLY A 815 -24.28 -6.60 -8.90
N SER A 816 -25.37 -6.58 -9.66
CA SER A 816 -26.01 -7.80 -10.16
C SER A 816 -25.16 -8.72 -11.06
N THR A 817 -23.95 -8.33 -11.50
CA THR A 817 -23.04 -9.31 -12.13
C THR A 817 -22.54 -10.34 -11.13
N PHE A 818 -22.39 -9.98 -9.85
CA PHE A 818 -21.99 -10.92 -8.79
C PHE A 818 -23.00 -12.05 -8.55
N LYS A 819 -24.26 -11.90 -8.98
CA LYS A 819 -25.25 -12.98 -8.87
C LYS A 819 -24.84 -14.27 -9.57
N ILE A 820 -23.92 -14.23 -10.54
CA ILE A 820 -23.36 -15.44 -11.15
C ILE A 820 -22.41 -16.17 -10.18
N VAL A 821 -21.72 -15.44 -9.29
CA VAL A 821 -20.95 -16.00 -8.17
C VAL A 821 -21.91 -16.55 -7.11
N SER A 822 -22.94 -15.78 -6.75
CA SER A 822 -24.00 -16.26 -5.85
C SER A 822 -24.64 -17.55 -6.38
N ALA A 823 -24.90 -17.63 -7.69
CA ALA A 823 -25.44 -18.83 -8.34
C ALA A 823 -24.52 -20.04 -8.19
N VAL A 824 -23.20 -19.88 -8.38
CA VAL A 824 -22.22 -20.95 -8.13
C VAL A 824 -22.27 -21.40 -6.65
N GLY A 825 -22.37 -20.44 -5.71
CA GLY A 825 -22.51 -20.74 -4.29
C GLY A 825 -23.80 -21.50 -3.95
N LEU A 826 -24.92 -21.14 -4.57
CA LEU A 826 -26.19 -21.84 -4.40
C LEU A 826 -26.12 -23.26 -4.97
N GLU A 827 -25.49 -23.47 -6.12
CA GLU A 827 -25.27 -24.80 -6.71
C GLU A 827 -24.30 -25.65 -5.85
N LEU A 828 -23.32 -25.05 -5.18
CA LEU A 828 -22.49 -25.75 -4.18
C LEU A 828 -23.37 -26.26 -3.03
N ALA A 829 -24.26 -25.43 -2.49
CA ALA A 829 -25.14 -25.79 -1.39
C ALA A 829 -26.18 -26.85 -1.79
N ALA A 830 -26.71 -26.76 -3.01
CA ALA A 830 -27.73 -27.67 -3.56
C ALA A 830 -27.24 -29.13 -3.64
N ARG A 831 -25.93 -29.37 -3.74
CA ARG A 831 -25.35 -30.73 -3.72
C ARG A 831 -25.72 -31.53 -2.47
N THR A 832 -25.97 -30.85 -1.36
CA THR A 832 -26.31 -31.46 -0.08
C THR A 832 -27.70 -31.08 0.42
N ASP A 833 -28.42 -30.21 -0.29
CA ASP A 833 -29.79 -29.79 0.04
C ASP A 833 -30.73 -30.01 -1.17
N PRO A 834 -31.47 -31.14 -1.19
CA PRO A 834 -32.42 -31.45 -2.27
C PRO A 834 -33.54 -30.42 -2.44
N ARG A 835 -33.92 -29.70 -1.37
CA ARG A 835 -34.97 -28.68 -1.44
C ARG A 835 -34.43 -27.43 -2.14
N LEU A 836 -33.19 -27.06 -1.83
CA LEU A 836 -32.51 -26.00 -2.56
C LEU A 836 -32.34 -26.40 -4.03
N ASP A 837 -31.90 -27.63 -4.32
CA ASP A 837 -31.79 -28.10 -5.71
C ASP A 837 -33.13 -28.00 -6.48
N ALA A 838 -34.25 -28.39 -5.85
CA ALA A 838 -35.57 -28.24 -6.43
C ALA A 838 -35.93 -26.76 -6.69
N LEU A 839 -35.63 -25.86 -5.75
CA LEU A 839 -35.83 -24.41 -5.92
C LEU A 839 -34.99 -23.86 -7.09
N LEU A 840 -33.73 -24.27 -7.20
CA LEU A 840 -32.85 -23.87 -8.31
C LEU A 840 -33.33 -24.42 -9.65
N GLY A 841 -33.85 -25.65 -9.66
CA GLY A 841 -34.39 -26.34 -10.84
C GLY A 841 -35.70 -25.77 -11.38
N GLY A 842 -36.42 -24.99 -10.59
CA GLY A 842 -37.66 -24.32 -10.99
C GLY A 842 -38.91 -24.93 -10.38
N MET A 843 -39.44 -24.28 -9.34
CA MET A 843 -40.66 -24.70 -8.65
C MET A 843 -41.87 -23.85 -9.09
N PRO A 844 -43.09 -24.39 -9.01
CA PRO A 844 -44.31 -23.58 -9.14
C PRO A 844 -44.33 -22.45 -8.09
N LEU A 845 -44.77 -21.24 -8.48
CA LEU A 845 -44.81 -20.09 -7.55
C LEU A 845 -45.55 -20.38 -6.22
N PRO A 846 -46.71 -21.07 -6.20
CA PRO A 846 -47.37 -21.42 -4.94
C PRO A 846 -46.53 -22.34 -4.05
N ALA A 847 -45.74 -23.24 -4.64
CA ALA A 847 -44.84 -24.13 -3.90
C ALA A 847 -43.69 -23.35 -3.27
N ILE A 848 -43.12 -22.37 -3.97
CA ILE A 848 -42.10 -21.46 -3.42
C ILE A 848 -42.64 -20.71 -2.20
N ASN A 849 -43.84 -20.13 -2.32
CA ASN A 849 -44.49 -19.42 -1.22
C ASN A 849 -44.80 -20.36 -0.04
N ALA A 850 -45.17 -21.61 -0.30
CA ALA A 850 -45.39 -22.60 0.74
C ALA A 850 -44.10 -22.90 1.51
N VAL A 851 -42.96 -23.07 0.83
CA VAL A 851 -41.65 -23.29 1.47
C VAL A 851 -41.27 -22.10 2.37
N ALA A 852 -41.41 -20.87 1.88
CA ALA A 852 -41.12 -19.67 2.67
C ALA A 852 -41.99 -19.60 3.93
N ARG A 853 -43.31 -19.76 3.78
CA ARG A 853 -44.29 -19.71 4.87
C ARG A 853 -44.08 -20.81 5.91
N GLN A 854 -43.84 -22.06 5.47
CA GLN A 854 -43.59 -23.18 6.38
C GLN A 854 -42.35 -22.98 7.25
N ARG A 855 -41.38 -22.19 6.79
CA ARG A 855 -40.16 -21.85 7.54
C ARG A 855 -40.21 -20.47 8.21
N GLY A 856 -41.34 -19.78 8.16
CA GLY A 856 -41.53 -18.48 8.80
C GLY A 856 -40.77 -17.32 8.12
N TYR A 857 -40.32 -17.48 6.88
CA TYR A 857 -39.72 -16.36 6.13
C TYR A 857 -40.81 -15.44 5.60
N ALA A 858 -40.65 -14.13 5.81
CA ALA A 858 -41.46 -13.10 5.18
C ALA A 858 -41.09 -12.90 3.69
N PHE A 859 -41.05 -13.99 2.92
CA PHE A 859 -40.81 -13.99 1.48
C PHE A 859 -42.08 -14.38 0.75
N GLN A 860 -42.40 -13.64 -0.32
CA GLN A 860 -43.50 -13.95 -1.22
C GLN A 860 -43.10 -13.65 -2.66
N THR A 861 -43.47 -14.51 -3.60
CA THR A 861 -43.13 -14.33 -5.02
C THR A 861 -43.76 -13.07 -5.63
N GLY A 862 -44.93 -12.65 -5.13
CA GLY A 862 -45.61 -11.43 -5.58
C GLY A 862 -45.10 -10.14 -4.93
N ALA A 863 -44.25 -10.22 -3.89
CA ALA A 863 -43.81 -9.04 -3.16
C ALA A 863 -42.66 -8.31 -3.88
N PRO A 864 -42.66 -6.96 -3.89
CA PRO A 864 -41.59 -6.16 -4.51
C PRO A 864 -40.30 -6.12 -3.67
N ALA A 865 -40.39 -6.46 -2.38
CA ALA A 865 -39.31 -6.40 -1.41
C ALA A 865 -39.19 -7.70 -0.58
N TYR A 866 -38.00 -7.93 -0.05
CA TYR A 866 -37.70 -9.00 0.90
C TYR A 866 -36.76 -8.51 2.01
N PRO A 867 -37.10 -8.71 3.31
CA PRO A 867 -38.36 -9.22 3.83
C PRO A 867 -39.57 -8.37 3.42
N ASN A 868 -40.73 -9.00 3.28
CA ASN A 868 -42.00 -8.35 3.00
C ASN A 868 -42.64 -7.85 4.31
N SER A 869 -41.90 -7.02 5.05
CA SER A 869 -42.38 -6.32 6.24
C SER A 869 -42.38 -4.81 5.97
N ALA A 870 -43.35 -4.09 6.52
CA ALA A 870 -43.47 -2.64 6.35
C ALA A 870 -42.33 -1.86 7.02
N ASP A 871 -41.73 -2.45 8.07
CA ASP A 871 -40.66 -1.85 8.85
C ASP A 871 -39.33 -2.62 8.68
N GLY A 872 -38.23 -1.90 8.49
CA GLY A 872 -36.87 -2.44 8.54
C GLY A 872 -36.10 -2.52 7.21
N ALA A 873 -34.85 -3.00 7.32
CA ALA A 873 -33.89 -3.05 6.21
C ALA A 873 -34.20 -4.21 5.23
N HIS A 874 -34.59 -3.85 4.01
CA HIS A 874 -35.08 -4.78 2.98
C HIS A 874 -34.31 -4.64 1.66
N ILE A 875 -34.45 -5.65 0.79
CA ILE A 875 -33.96 -5.66 -0.58
C ILE A 875 -35.16 -5.53 -1.52
N THR A 876 -35.11 -4.61 -2.48
CA THR A 876 -36.15 -4.44 -3.50
C THR A 876 -35.71 -5.00 -4.85
N ASN A 877 -36.67 -5.43 -5.65
CA ASN A 877 -36.46 -5.68 -7.07
C ASN A 877 -36.36 -4.38 -7.86
N TYR A 878 -35.64 -4.41 -8.99
CA TYR A 878 -35.58 -3.27 -9.89
C TYR A 878 -36.98 -2.92 -10.41
N LYS A 879 -37.35 -1.62 -10.36
CA LYS A 879 -38.70 -1.10 -10.65
C LYS A 879 -39.81 -1.69 -9.77
N GLU A 880 -39.47 -2.25 -8.61
CA GLU A 880 -40.43 -2.71 -7.59
C GLU A 880 -41.46 -3.72 -8.14
N GLN A 881 -41.04 -4.59 -9.06
CA GLN A 881 -41.92 -5.61 -9.65
C GLN A 881 -41.86 -6.94 -8.89
N GLY A 882 -43.00 -7.64 -8.80
CA GLY A 882 -43.09 -9.02 -8.35
C GLY A 882 -42.37 -10.00 -9.28
N LEU A 883 -42.03 -11.19 -8.75
CA LEU A 883 -41.34 -12.27 -9.45
C LEU A 883 -42.27 -13.05 -10.40
N ASP A 884 -43.58 -12.99 -10.14
CA ASP A 884 -44.64 -13.70 -10.84
C ASP A 884 -44.66 -13.45 -12.35
N ARG A 885 -44.46 -12.20 -12.78
CA ARG A 885 -44.41 -11.82 -14.20
C ARG A 885 -43.23 -12.41 -14.97
N ARG A 886 -42.26 -13.01 -14.26
CA ARG A 886 -41.02 -13.56 -14.82
C ARG A 886 -40.97 -15.09 -14.77
N ALA A 887 -42.02 -15.72 -14.23
CA ALA A 887 -42.19 -17.15 -14.26
C ALA A 887 -42.44 -17.64 -15.70
N GLN A 888 -41.94 -18.83 -16.01
CA GLN A 888 -42.22 -19.54 -17.26
C GLN A 888 -43.09 -20.73 -16.92
N GLU A 889 -44.27 -20.84 -17.55
CA GLU A 889 -45.24 -21.90 -17.26
C GLU A 889 -45.62 -21.97 -15.77
N GLY A 890 -45.66 -20.81 -15.10
CA GLY A 890 -45.93 -20.71 -13.65
C GLY A 890 -44.80 -21.20 -12.74
N LYS A 891 -43.62 -21.52 -13.29
CA LYS A 891 -42.43 -21.97 -12.57
C LYS A 891 -41.32 -20.91 -12.58
N LEU A 892 -40.54 -20.86 -11.51
CA LEU A 892 -39.40 -19.97 -11.39
C LEU A 892 -38.23 -20.69 -10.72
N GLY A 893 -37.06 -20.66 -11.37
CA GLY A 893 -35.81 -21.20 -10.86
C GLY A 893 -34.62 -20.27 -11.11
N LEU A 894 -33.41 -20.80 -10.96
CA LEU A 894 -32.16 -20.05 -11.04
C LEU A 894 -31.96 -19.38 -12.40
N SER A 895 -32.31 -20.06 -13.50
CA SER A 895 -32.15 -19.54 -14.85
C SER A 895 -33.02 -18.29 -15.08
N GLN A 896 -34.30 -18.31 -14.69
CA GLN A 896 -35.18 -17.14 -14.77
C GLN A 896 -34.73 -16.03 -13.82
N ALA A 897 -34.33 -16.38 -12.59
CA ALA A 897 -33.82 -15.42 -11.61
C ALA A 897 -32.58 -14.66 -12.12
N LEU A 898 -31.67 -15.34 -12.82
CA LEU A 898 -30.51 -14.72 -13.49
C LEU A 898 -30.92 -13.87 -14.70
N THR A 899 -31.77 -14.41 -15.58
CA THR A 899 -32.25 -13.76 -16.82
C THR A 899 -32.81 -12.37 -16.54
N TYR A 900 -33.68 -12.28 -15.52
CA TYR A 900 -34.37 -11.06 -15.15
C TYR A 900 -33.74 -10.34 -13.94
N SER A 901 -32.62 -10.84 -13.43
CA SER A 901 -31.85 -10.22 -12.34
C SER A 901 -32.67 -9.97 -11.06
N LEU A 902 -33.36 -10.99 -10.55
CA LEU A 902 -34.34 -10.87 -9.46
C LEU A 902 -33.66 -10.76 -8.08
N ASN A 903 -33.58 -9.56 -7.50
CA ASN A 903 -32.86 -9.30 -6.24
C ASN A 903 -33.45 -10.06 -5.04
N THR A 904 -34.77 -10.04 -4.86
CA THR A 904 -35.44 -10.65 -3.69
C THR A 904 -35.23 -12.16 -3.64
N TRP A 905 -35.22 -12.83 -4.80
CA TRP A 905 -34.96 -14.27 -4.90
C TRP A 905 -33.53 -14.62 -4.49
N PHE A 906 -32.52 -13.86 -4.94
CA PHE A 906 -31.12 -14.06 -4.54
C PHE A 906 -30.88 -13.77 -3.06
N ALA A 907 -31.52 -12.72 -2.52
CA ALA A 907 -31.43 -12.40 -1.10
C ALA A 907 -32.00 -13.51 -0.21
N TRP A 908 -33.17 -14.06 -0.56
CA TRP A 908 -33.80 -15.14 0.21
C TRP A 908 -33.06 -16.48 0.07
N SER A 909 -32.66 -16.87 -1.14
CA SER A 909 -31.89 -18.10 -1.36
C SER A 909 -30.49 -18.06 -0.70
N ALA A 910 -29.88 -16.89 -0.60
CA ALA A 910 -28.66 -16.70 0.19
C ALA A 910 -28.92 -16.99 1.69
N GLU A 911 -30.01 -16.49 2.28
CA GLU A 911 -30.35 -16.84 3.67
C GLU A 911 -30.62 -18.32 3.86
N LEU A 912 -31.28 -18.97 2.91
CA LEU A 912 -31.58 -20.39 2.98
C LEU A 912 -30.32 -21.27 2.95
N SER A 913 -29.28 -20.82 2.24
CA SER A 913 -28.02 -21.58 2.06
C SER A 913 -26.95 -21.28 3.10
N ASP A 914 -27.01 -20.14 3.80
CA ASP A 914 -26.01 -19.75 4.80
C ASP A 914 -26.24 -20.47 6.13
N ARG A 915 -25.31 -21.36 6.49
CA ARG A 915 -25.41 -22.18 7.71
C ARG A 915 -25.28 -21.35 8.98
N SER A 916 -24.68 -20.16 8.94
CA SER A 916 -24.58 -19.27 10.10
C SER A 916 -25.94 -18.74 10.58
N LEU A 917 -26.98 -18.89 9.76
CA LEU A 917 -28.36 -18.51 10.10
C LEU A 917 -29.18 -19.67 10.67
N PHE A 918 -28.63 -20.89 10.70
CA PHE A 918 -29.27 -22.10 11.22
C PHE A 918 -30.66 -22.38 10.63
N GLY A 919 -30.89 -21.99 9.38
CA GLY A 919 -32.16 -22.18 8.67
C GLY A 919 -33.33 -21.35 9.21
N ARG A 920 -33.10 -20.36 10.08
CA ARG A 920 -34.14 -19.55 10.73
C ARG A 920 -34.43 -18.26 9.95
N PRO A 921 -35.65 -17.70 10.05
CA PRO A 921 -35.99 -16.40 9.46
C PRO A 921 -35.43 -15.18 10.21
N GLU A 922 -35.12 -15.37 11.50
CA GLU A 922 -34.63 -14.35 12.44
C GLU A 922 -33.46 -14.92 13.27
N GLY A 923 -32.57 -14.05 13.78
CA GLY A 923 -31.44 -14.45 14.64
C GLY A 923 -30.28 -15.16 13.90
N GLY A 924 -29.58 -16.07 14.58
CA GLY A 924 -28.36 -16.73 14.08
C GLY A 924 -27.08 -15.97 14.46
N VAL A 925 -25.97 -16.30 13.80
CA VAL A 925 -24.65 -15.68 14.04
C VAL A 925 -24.06 -15.11 12.74
N PRO A 926 -24.75 -14.18 12.05
CA PRO A 926 -24.24 -13.59 10.81
C PRO A 926 -22.90 -12.87 10.98
N GLY A 927 -22.49 -12.51 12.19
CA GLY A 927 -21.18 -11.92 12.49
C GLY A 927 -20.01 -12.90 12.66
N LEU A 928 -20.12 -14.16 12.22
CA LEU A 928 -18.94 -15.04 12.16
C LEU A 928 -17.87 -14.47 11.22
N GLN A 929 -16.61 -14.55 11.65
CA GLN A 929 -15.43 -14.13 10.90
C GLN A 929 -14.45 -15.29 10.73
N ALA A 930 -13.66 -15.27 9.67
CA ALA A 930 -12.62 -16.26 9.43
C ALA A 930 -11.28 -15.76 10.01
N LEU A 931 -10.68 -16.54 10.91
CA LEU A 931 -9.31 -16.29 11.37
C LEU A 931 -8.26 -16.88 10.40
N GLU A 932 -8.65 -17.95 9.71
CA GLU A 932 -7.89 -18.63 8.67
C GLU A 932 -8.66 -18.51 7.34
N ALA A 933 -7.94 -18.32 6.24
CA ALA A 933 -8.53 -18.28 4.90
C ALA A 933 -9.35 -19.57 4.64
N GLY A 934 -10.58 -19.40 4.14
CA GLY A 934 -11.48 -20.51 3.86
C GLY A 934 -12.20 -21.13 5.08
N ALA A 935 -11.93 -20.68 6.31
CA ALA A 935 -12.61 -21.21 7.51
C ALA A 935 -14.15 -21.05 7.46
N LEU A 936 -14.65 -20.07 6.71
CA LEU A 936 -16.08 -19.85 6.49
C LEU A 936 -16.65 -20.51 5.24
N ASP A 937 -15.82 -21.09 4.37
CA ASP A 937 -16.28 -21.71 3.12
C ASP A 937 -17.32 -22.83 3.34
N PRO A 938 -17.17 -23.76 4.30
CA PRO A 938 -18.19 -24.78 4.55
C PRO A 938 -19.46 -24.23 5.24
N VAL A 939 -19.45 -22.97 5.67
CA VAL A 939 -20.55 -22.29 6.36
C VAL A 939 -21.32 -21.37 5.39
N ARG A 940 -20.59 -20.71 4.49
CA ARG A 940 -21.09 -19.67 3.57
C ARG A 940 -20.80 -20.05 2.12
N PRO A 941 -21.70 -20.82 1.47
CA PRO A 941 -21.47 -21.32 0.11
C PRO A 941 -21.20 -20.23 -0.93
N ILE A 942 -21.81 -19.04 -0.80
CA ILE A 942 -21.56 -17.90 -1.69
C ILE A 942 -20.14 -17.33 -1.51
N ALA A 943 -19.67 -17.21 -0.26
CA ALA A 943 -18.29 -16.78 0.00
C ALA A 943 -17.28 -17.83 -0.49
N ALA A 944 -17.58 -19.13 -0.29
CA ALA A 944 -16.79 -20.23 -0.82
C ALA A 944 -16.66 -20.18 -2.34
N ALA A 945 -17.78 -19.92 -3.04
CA ALA A 945 -17.77 -19.73 -4.49
C ALA A 945 -16.93 -18.53 -4.91
N ALA A 946 -17.04 -17.40 -4.21
CA ALA A 946 -16.24 -16.21 -4.48
C ALA A 946 -14.73 -16.51 -4.33
N HIS A 947 -14.32 -17.14 -3.22
CA HIS A 947 -12.93 -17.56 -3.02
C HIS A 947 -12.44 -18.52 -4.10
N ARG A 948 -13.25 -19.52 -4.47
CA ARG A 948 -12.93 -20.46 -5.56
C ARG A 948 -12.75 -19.77 -6.91
N LEU A 949 -13.45 -18.66 -7.12
CA LEU A 949 -13.38 -17.88 -8.35
C LEU A 949 -12.31 -16.78 -8.30
N GLY A 950 -11.53 -16.67 -7.23
CA GLY A 950 -10.37 -15.75 -7.12
C GLY A 950 -10.59 -14.49 -6.28
N PHE A 951 -11.75 -14.30 -5.65
CA PHE A 951 -11.92 -13.21 -4.68
C PHE A 951 -11.00 -13.44 -3.46
N GLU A 952 -10.53 -12.35 -2.86
CA GLU A 952 -9.54 -12.29 -1.78
C GLU A 952 -8.13 -12.78 -2.16
N GLN A 953 -7.91 -13.22 -3.41
CA GLN A 953 -6.62 -13.72 -3.87
C GLN A 953 -5.80 -12.62 -4.54
N ARG A 954 -4.49 -12.61 -4.24
CA ARG A 954 -3.55 -11.78 -4.98
C ARG A 954 -3.27 -12.43 -6.33
N LEU A 955 -3.59 -11.71 -7.40
CA LEU A 955 -3.34 -12.19 -8.76
C LEU A 955 -1.99 -11.65 -9.25
N ARG A 956 -1.04 -12.56 -9.47
CA ARG A 956 0.21 -12.27 -10.17
C ARG A 956 0.00 -12.54 -11.66
N LEU A 957 0.43 -11.60 -12.50
CA LEU A 957 0.22 -11.63 -13.96
C LEU A 957 1.52 -11.95 -14.72
N ASP A 958 2.54 -12.45 -14.02
CA ASP A 958 3.88 -12.73 -14.56
C ASP A 958 3.98 -14.09 -15.26
N GLY A 959 2.92 -14.90 -15.27
CA GLY A 959 2.94 -16.22 -15.91
C GLY A 959 3.91 -17.23 -15.27
N GLY A 960 4.32 -16.98 -14.02
CA GLY A 960 5.33 -17.79 -13.32
C GLY A 960 6.75 -17.62 -13.86
N LEU A 961 7.03 -16.49 -14.51
CA LEU A 961 8.33 -16.17 -15.10
C LEU A 961 9.26 -15.46 -14.11
N LEU A 962 8.73 -14.75 -13.11
CA LEU A 962 9.54 -14.13 -12.08
C LEU A 962 9.90 -15.12 -10.97
N PRO A 963 11.05 -14.94 -10.28
CA PRO A 963 11.42 -15.76 -9.13
C PRO A 963 10.34 -15.75 -8.03
N GLU A 964 10.20 -16.85 -7.30
CA GLU A 964 9.19 -16.96 -6.23
C GLU A 964 9.42 -15.95 -5.11
N ASP A 965 10.68 -15.62 -4.85
CA ASP A 965 11.17 -14.64 -3.86
C ASP A 965 11.31 -13.23 -4.42
N PHE A 966 10.81 -12.96 -5.64
CA PHE A 966 10.83 -11.62 -6.23
C PHE A 966 10.23 -10.58 -5.26
N PRO A 967 10.92 -9.44 -5.03
CA PRO A 967 10.48 -8.43 -4.07
C PRO A 967 9.35 -7.56 -4.63
N TRP A 968 8.17 -8.15 -4.69
CA TRP A 968 6.94 -7.50 -5.11
C TRP A 968 6.65 -6.24 -4.30
N GLN A 969 6.32 -5.16 -5.01
CA GLN A 969 5.84 -3.91 -4.42
C GLN A 969 4.32 -3.81 -4.59
N ALA A 970 3.67 -3.12 -3.66
CA ALA A 970 2.24 -2.86 -3.79
C ALA A 970 1.95 -2.11 -5.10
N TYR A 971 0.93 -2.58 -5.82
CA TYR A 971 0.51 -2.02 -7.11
C TYR A 971 1.52 -2.11 -8.25
N ASP A 972 2.47 -3.05 -8.20
CA ASP A 972 3.21 -3.46 -9.40
C ASP A 972 2.23 -3.81 -10.54
N ALA A 973 2.50 -3.37 -11.76
CA ALA A 973 1.59 -3.51 -12.90
C ALA A 973 1.37 -4.96 -13.33
N LEU A 974 2.29 -5.86 -12.99
CA LEU A 974 2.11 -7.32 -13.10
C LEU A 974 1.33 -7.92 -11.91
N GLN A 975 0.57 -7.10 -11.18
CA GLN A 975 -0.38 -7.51 -10.15
C GLN A 975 -1.72 -6.83 -10.35
N ALA A 976 -2.80 -7.59 -10.18
CA ALA A 976 -4.14 -7.02 -10.04
C ALA A 976 -4.46 -6.79 -8.56
N THR A 977 -5.23 -5.73 -8.27
CA THR A 977 -5.80 -5.57 -6.93
C THR A 977 -6.80 -6.69 -6.68
N PRO A 978 -6.74 -7.39 -5.54
CA PRO A 978 -7.73 -8.42 -5.22
C PRO A 978 -9.13 -7.83 -5.18
N ALA A 979 -10.10 -8.58 -5.68
CA ALA A 979 -11.49 -8.30 -5.39
C ALA A 979 -11.78 -8.70 -3.94
N HIS A 980 -12.51 -7.86 -3.22
CA HIS A 980 -12.74 -8.03 -1.79
C HIS A 980 -14.23 -8.07 -1.46
N MET A 981 -14.63 -8.93 -0.53
CA MET A 981 -15.95 -8.95 0.08
C MET A 981 -15.90 -8.24 1.43
N ASP A 982 -16.85 -7.36 1.69
CA ASP A 982 -16.93 -6.72 3.00
C ASP A 982 -17.32 -7.76 4.05
N ALA A 983 -16.86 -7.56 5.28
CA ALA A 983 -17.30 -8.38 6.40
C ALA A 983 -18.83 -8.30 6.57
N ILE A 984 -19.43 -9.45 6.86
CA ILE A 984 -20.85 -9.62 7.13
C ILE A 984 -21.03 -9.68 8.64
N HIS A 985 -21.81 -8.76 9.20
CA HIS A 985 -22.14 -8.70 10.62
C HIS A 985 -23.64 -8.93 10.86
N THR A 986 -24.48 -8.64 9.87
CA THR A 986 -25.94 -8.75 9.96
C THR A 986 -26.54 -9.54 8.79
N ARG A 987 -27.79 -10.00 8.95
CA ARG A 987 -28.56 -10.63 7.87
C ARG A 987 -28.77 -9.69 6.68
N HIS A 988 -29.03 -8.41 6.94
CA HIS A 988 -29.21 -7.45 5.86
C HIS A 988 -27.93 -7.29 5.02
N GLU A 989 -26.76 -7.29 5.66
CA GLU A 989 -25.48 -7.26 4.93
C GLU A 989 -25.25 -8.52 4.10
N LEU A 990 -25.66 -9.70 4.59
CA LEU A 990 -25.65 -10.93 3.78
C LEU A 990 -26.54 -10.77 2.54
N ARG A 991 -27.75 -10.25 2.69
CA ARG A 991 -28.68 -9.99 1.57
C ARG A 991 -28.08 -9.04 0.53
N GLN A 992 -27.43 -7.95 0.99
CA GLN A 992 -26.75 -6.98 0.12
C GLN A 992 -25.54 -7.59 -0.59
N MET A 993 -24.76 -8.42 0.11
CA MET A 993 -23.63 -9.15 -0.45
C MET A 993 -24.11 -10.09 -1.57
N ALA A 994 -25.18 -10.86 -1.34
CA ALA A 994 -25.72 -11.81 -2.32
C ALA A 994 -26.11 -11.19 -3.68
N ILE A 995 -26.35 -9.88 -3.73
CA ILE A 995 -26.67 -9.12 -4.95
C ILE A 995 -25.54 -8.18 -5.41
N GLY A 996 -24.35 -8.27 -4.79
CA GLY A 996 -23.13 -7.60 -5.24
C GLY A 996 -22.91 -6.17 -4.76
N LEU A 997 -23.55 -5.73 -3.67
CA LEU A 997 -23.41 -4.35 -3.17
C LEU A 997 -22.27 -4.16 -2.14
N ARG A 998 -21.94 -5.20 -1.36
CA ARG A 998 -20.95 -5.19 -0.27
C ARG A 998 -19.64 -5.88 -0.63
N MET A 999 -19.02 -5.42 -1.71
CA MET A 999 -17.77 -5.95 -2.24
C MET A 999 -17.21 -5.02 -3.30
N GLN A 1000 -15.96 -5.26 -3.69
CA GLN A 1000 -15.28 -4.56 -4.77
C GLN A 1000 -14.68 -5.56 -5.73
N ALA A 1001 -14.75 -5.28 -7.03
CA ALA A 1001 -14.18 -6.14 -8.06
C ALA A 1001 -13.45 -5.31 -9.13
N THR A 1002 -12.49 -5.96 -9.79
CA THR A 1002 -11.88 -5.48 -11.03
C THR A 1002 -12.59 -6.09 -12.24
N PRO A 1003 -12.58 -5.42 -13.41
CA PRO A 1003 -12.98 -6.06 -14.67
C PRO A 1003 -12.25 -7.37 -14.95
N LEU A 1004 -10.94 -7.46 -14.64
CA LEU A 1004 -10.21 -8.72 -14.76
C LEU A 1004 -10.86 -9.84 -13.92
N GLN A 1005 -11.17 -9.56 -12.65
CA GLN A 1005 -11.81 -10.54 -11.78
C GLN A 1005 -13.15 -11.02 -12.36
N MET A 1006 -14.00 -10.11 -12.86
CA MET A 1006 -15.31 -10.49 -13.40
C MET A 1006 -15.19 -11.23 -14.75
N ALA A 1007 -14.18 -10.91 -15.56
CA ALA A 1007 -13.85 -11.66 -16.76
C ALA A 1007 -13.39 -13.09 -16.39
N MET A 1008 -12.56 -13.27 -15.37
CA MET A 1008 -12.17 -14.58 -14.85
C MET A 1008 -13.37 -15.39 -14.33
N VAL A 1009 -14.30 -14.76 -13.61
CA VAL A 1009 -15.55 -15.41 -13.17
C VAL A 1009 -16.33 -15.94 -14.38
N SER A 1010 -16.47 -15.12 -15.42
CA SER A 1010 -17.19 -15.50 -16.64
C SER A 1010 -16.48 -16.60 -17.40
N ALA A 1011 -15.14 -16.52 -17.49
CA ALA A 1011 -14.29 -17.55 -18.06
C ALA A 1011 -14.48 -18.88 -17.33
N ALA A 1012 -14.47 -18.84 -15.99
CA ALA A 1012 -14.57 -20.04 -15.18
C ALA A 1012 -15.93 -20.72 -15.28
N ILE A 1013 -17.02 -19.94 -15.34
CA ILE A 1013 -18.37 -20.49 -15.57
C ILE A 1013 -18.48 -21.07 -16.99
N GLY A 1014 -17.92 -20.40 -17.99
CA GLY A 1014 -17.86 -20.86 -19.37
C GLY A 1014 -17.08 -22.18 -19.53
N GLN A 1015 -15.88 -22.27 -18.95
CA GLN A 1015 -15.05 -23.47 -18.98
C GLN A 1015 -15.51 -24.58 -18.04
N GLY A 1016 -16.11 -24.21 -16.92
CA GLY A 1016 -16.37 -25.12 -15.80
C GLY A 1016 -15.15 -25.44 -14.94
N ALA A 1017 -14.09 -24.63 -15.06
CA ALA A 1017 -12.88 -24.72 -14.26
C ALA A 1017 -12.29 -23.33 -14.00
N THR A 1018 -11.48 -23.16 -12.97
CA THR A 1018 -10.81 -21.89 -12.64
C THR A 1018 -9.85 -21.46 -13.75
N VAL A 1019 -9.61 -20.16 -13.87
CA VAL A 1019 -8.70 -19.57 -14.87
C VAL A 1019 -7.65 -18.74 -14.15
N ALA A 1020 -6.38 -18.95 -14.48
CA ALA A 1020 -5.28 -18.16 -13.93
C ALA A 1020 -4.83 -17.14 -14.99
N PRO A 1021 -5.05 -15.83 -14.78
CA PRO A 1021 -4.73 -14.82 -15.78
C PRO A 1021 -3.21 -14.57 -15.86
N ARG A 1022 -2.71 -14.24 -17.04
CA ARG A 1022 -1.33 -13.79 -17.25
C ARG A 1022 -1.29 -12.62 -18.24
N LEU A 1023 -0.33 -11.73 -18.01
CA LEU A 1023 -0.02 -10.59 -18.87
C LEU A 1023 1.36 -10.75 -19.52
N LEU A 1024 2.33 -11.32 -18.79
CA LEU A 1024 3.65 -11.66 -19.33
C LEU A 1024 3.59 -13.05 -19.97
N LEU A 1025 3.78 -13.09 -21.29
CA LEU A 1025 3.74 -14.31 -22.11
C LEU A 1025 5.14 -14.94 -22.23
N GLU A 1026 6.17 -14.12 -22.33
CA GLU A 1026 7.56 -14.56 -22.48
C GLU A 1026 8.51 -13.56 -21.79
N LEU A 1027 9.60 -14.07 -21.22
CA LEU A 1027 10.70 -13.27 -20.69
C LEU A 1027 12.03 -13.91 -21.06
N ASP A 1028 12.89 -13.17 -21.76
CA ASP A 1028 14.23 -13.59 -22.17
C ASP A 1028 14.25 -14.96 -22.89
N GLY A 1029 13.30 -15.19 -23.80
CA GLY A 1029 13.18 -16.46 -24.53
C GLY A 1029 12.42 -17.57 -23.78
N LYS A 1030 12.06 -17.35 -22.52
CA LYS A 1030 11.32 -18.33 -21.71
C LYS A 1030 9.82 -18.03 -21.75
N ALA A 1031 9.03 -19.00 -22.22
CA ALA A 1031 7.58 -18.92 -22.23
C ALA A 1031 6.99 -19.07 -20.82
N ALA A 1032 5.87 -18.38 -20.60
CA ALA A 1032 5.04 -18.52 -19.40
C ALA A 1032 4.54 -19.96 -19.24
N ARG A 1033 4.29 -20.35 -17.98
CA ARG A 1033 3.72 -21.68 -17.69
C ARG A 1033 2.27 -21.75 -18.15
N ASP A 1034 1.85 -22.92 -18.58
CA ASP A 1034 0.44 -23.19 -18.84
C ASP A 1034 -0.34 -23.23 -17.53
N PRO A 1035 -1.53 -22.61 -17.47
CA PRO A 1035 -2.34 -22.63 -16.26
C PRO A 1035 -2.84 -24.04 -15.97
N GLN A 1036 -2.95 -24.39 -14.68
CA GLN A 1036 -3.61 -25.61 -14.23
C GLN A 1036 -5.03 -25.28 -13.77
N PRO A 1037 -6.06 -25.52 -14.59
CA PRO A 1037 -7.44 -25.18 -14.23
C PRO A 1037 -8.01 -26.19 -13.23
N ALA A 1038 -8.55 -25.70 -12.11
CA ALA A 1038 -9.24 -26.54 -11.13
C ALA A 1038 -10.74 -26.60 -11.48
N PRO A 1039 -11.36 -27.78 -11.63
CA PRO A 1039 -12.79 -27.89 -11.93
C PRO A 1039 -13.64 -27.13 -10.91
N LEU A 1040 -14.77 -26.53 -11.32
CA LEU A 1040 -15.69 -25.85 -10.39
C LEU A 1040 -16.54 -26.84 -9.57
N GLY A 1041 -16.72 -28.08 -10.03
CA GLY A 1041 -17.40 -29.13 -9.26
C GLY A 1041 -18.85 -28.81 -8.88
N VAL A 1042 -19.56 -28.06 -9.73
CA VAL A 1042 -20.98 -27.67 -9.58
C VAL A 1042 -21.73 -27.84 -10.89
N ARG A 1043 -23.06 -27.82 -10.80
CA ARG A 1043 -23.93 -27.74 -11.98
C ARG A 1043 -23.83 -26.36 -12.62
N LEU A 1044 -23.63 -26.30 -13.94
CA LEU A 1044 -23.45 -25.03 -14.67
C LEU A 1044 -24.50 -24.80 -15.76
N ASP A 1045 -25.26 -25.81 -16.14
CA ASP A 1045 -26.32 -25.73 -17.16
C ASP A 1045 -27.36 -24.63 -16.84
N ARG A 1046 -27.86 -24.59 -15.59
CA ARG A 1046 -28.83 -23.57 -15.15
C ARG A 1046 -28.25 -22.16 -15.15
N ILE A 1047 -26.98 -22.00 -14.75
CA ILE A 1047 -26.28 -20.71 -14.74
C ILE A 1047 -26.06 -20.22 -16.17
N ARG A 1048 -25.54 -21.10 -17.04
CA ARG A 1048 -25.32 -20.81 -18.47
C ARG A 1048 -26.64 -20.48 -19.18
N ALA A 1049 -27.72 -21.21 -18.92
CA ALA A 1049 -29.05 -20.90 -19.44
C ALA A 1049 -29.53 -19.51 -19.00
N GLY A 1050 -29.35 -19.16 -17.72
CA GLY A 1050 -29.70 -17.84 -17.21
C GLY A 1050 -28.90 -16.71 -17.86
N MET A 1051 -27.58 -16.89 -18.01
CA MET A 1051 -26.71 -15.92 -18.69
C MET A 1051 -27.01 -15.80 -20.19
N LYS A 1052 -27.47 -16.86 -20.83
CA LYS A 1052 -27.96 -16.82 -22.21
C LYS A 1052 -29.25 -16.00 -22.30
N GLY A 1053 -30.20 -16.26 -21.40
CA GLY A 1053 -31.46 -15.52 -21.31
C GLY A 1053 -31.27 -14.02 -21.15
N VAL A 1054 -30.27 -13.57 -20.37
CA VAL A 1054 -29.93 -12.15 -20.23
C VAL A 1054 -29.67 -11.46 -21.58
N VAL A 1055 -28.98 -12.15 -22.49
CA VAL A 1055 -28.59 -11.64 -23.80
C VAL A 1055 -29.72 -11.78 -24.82
N ASP A 1056 -30.52 -12.84 -24.75
CA ASP A 1056 -31.56 -13.11 -25.74
C ASP A 1056 -32.86 -12.34 -25.51
N SER A 1057 -33.29 -12.22 -24.25
CA SER A 1057 -34.59 -11.63 -23.90
C SER A 1057 -34.58 -10.80 -22.61
N GLY A 1058 -33.48 -10.84 -21.87
CA GLY A 1058 -33.32 -10.17 -20.58
C GLY A 1058 -32.65 -8.80 -20.67
N THR A 1059 -31.99 -8.45 -19.58
CA THR A 1059 -31.47 -7.09 -19.35
C THR A 1059 -30.41 -6.58 -20.33
N ALA A 1060 -29.77 -7.44 -21.13
CA ALA A 1060 -28.78 -7.04 -22.14
C ALA A 1060 -29.31 -7.14 -23.58
N ALA A 1061 -30.54 -7.63 -23.79
CA ALA A 1061 -31.07 -7.89 -25.12
C ALA A 1061 -31.01 -6.67 -26.05
N GLY A 1062 -31.34 -5.48 -25.52
CA GLY A 1062 -31.29 -4.23 -26.28
C GLY A 1062 -29.91 -3.86 -26.82
N ALA A 1063 -28.81 -4.29 -26.18
CA ALA A 1063 -27.45 -3.99 -26.64
C ALA A 1063 -26.97 -4.95 -27.75
N PHE A 1064 -27.55 -6.15 -27.84
CA PHE A 1064 -27.08 -7.22 -28.73
C PHE A 1064 -28.13 -7.67 -29.78
N ASN A 1065 -29.29 -7.02 -29.85
CA ASN A 1065 -30.36 -7.37 -30.80
C ASN A 1065 -30.10 -6.91 -32.25
N ALA A 1066 -29.08 -6.08 -32.49
CA ALA A 1066 -28.77 -5.57 -33.81
C ALA A 1066 -28.48 -6.72 -34.80
N PRO A 1067 -28.96 -6.65 -36.05
CA PRO A 1067 -28.75 -7.71 -37.05
C PRO A 1067 -27.29 -8.12 -37.24
N ALA A 1068 -26.36 -7.15 -37.25
CA ALA A 1068 -24.92 -7.39 -37.38
C ALA A 1068 -24.29 -8.23 -36.25
N LEU A 1069 -24.98 -8.31 -35.11
CA LEU A 1069 -24.58 -9.08 -33.93
C LEU A 1069 -25.33 -10.43 -33.84
N ALA A 1070 -26.25 -10.74 -34.74
CA ALA A 1070 -27.11 -11.92 -34.64
C ALA A 1070 -26.32 -13.24 -34.57
N GLN A 1071 -25.25 -13.38 -35.37
CA GLN A 1071 -24.38 -14.56 -35.31
C GLN A 1071 -23.62 -14.64 -33.98
N LEU A 1072 -23.07 -13.52 -33.51
CA LEU A 1072 -22.35 -13.44 -32.23
C LEU A 1072 -23.27 -13.75 -31.05
N ARG A 1073 -24.50 -13.25 -31.10
CA ARG A 1073 -25.52 -13.46 -30.07
C ARG A 1073 -25.80 -14.94 -29.83
N ARG A 1074 -25.65 -15.81 -30.84
CA ARG A 1074 -25.83 -17.27 -30.67
C ARG A 1074 -24.82 -17.87 -29.71
N GLY A 1075 -23.57 -17.42 -29.77
CA GLY A 1075 -22.48 -17.88 -28.90
C GLY A 1075 -22.22 -16.98 -27.68
N LEU A 1076 -22.96 -15.89 -27.49
CA LEU A 1076 -22.75 -14.93 -26.42
C LEU A 1076 -23.60 -15.24 -25.18
N TYR A 1077 -22.94 -15.25 -24.03
CA TYR A 1077 -23.54 -15.41 -22.71
C TYR A 1077 -23.11 -14.25 -21.83
N GLY A 1078 -23.99 -13.70 -20.99
CA GLY A 1078 -23.58 -12.59 -20.15
C GLY A 1078 -24.53 -12.24 -19.02
N LYS A 1079 -24.10 -11.27 -18.22
CA LYS A 1079 -24.85 -10.70 -17.11
C LYS A 1079 -24.60 -9.20 -17.00
N THR A 1080 -25.66 -8.44 -16.80
CA THR A 1080 -25.59 -7.00 -16.45
C THR A 1080 -25.49 -6.80 -14.94
N GLY A 1081 -24.90 -5.67 -14.54
CA GLY A 1081 -24.85 -5.22 -13.15
C GLY A 1081 -25.12 -3.72 -13.05
N THR A 1082 -25.83 -3.35 -11.99
CA THR A 1082 -26.05 -1.95 -11.59
C THR A 1082 -25.95 -1.92 -10.08
N ALA A 1083 -24.99 -1.16 -9.54
CA ALA A 1083 -24.80 -0.92 -8.12
C ALA A 1083 -25.06 0.57 -7.85
N PRO A 1084 -26.16 0.95 -7.17
CA PRO A 1084 -26.43 2.34 -6.84
C PRO A 1084 -25.37 2.86 -5.87
N VAL A 1085 -24.88 4.09 -6.09
CA VAL A 1085 -23.90 4.73 -5.20
C VAL A 1085 -24.44 6.04 -4.63
N THR A 1086 -25.14 6.83 -5.44
CA THR A 1086 -25.87 8.04 -5.01
C THR A 1086 -27.22 8.09 -5.71
N GLU A 1087 -28.07 9.05 -5.31
CA GLU A 1087 -29.29 9.35 -6.05
C GLU A 1087 -28.95 9.70 -7.51
N GLY A 1088 -29.56 9.00 -8.47
CA GLY A 1088 -29.35 9.20 -9.91
C GLY A 1088 -28.01 8.71 -10.49
N ALA A 1089 -27.10 8.10 -9.71
CA ALA A 1089 -25.84 7.56 -10.24
C ALA A 1089 -25.49 6.17 -9.70
N ALA A 1090 -25.02 5.32 -10.59
CA ALA A 1090 -24.64 3.94 -10.31
C ALA A 1090 -23.29 3.56 -10.90
N THR A 1091 -22.70 2.50 -10.38
CA THR A 1091 -21.66 1.74 -11.05
C THR A 1091 -22.32 0.65 -11.88
N VAL A 1092 -22.03 0.62 -13.17
CA VAL A 1092 -22.67 -0.28 -14.13
C VAL A 1092 -21.68 -1.23 -14.75
N TRP A 1093 -22.12 -2.45 -15.01
CA TRP A 1093 -21.30 -3.56 -15.43
C TRP A 1093 -21.98 -4.40 -16.51
N PHE A 1094 -21.17 -5.02 -17.35
CA PHE A 1094 -21.53 -6.21 -18.10
C PHE A 1094 -20.36 -7.19 -18.07
N THR A 1095 -20.63 -8.47 -17.90
CA THR A 1095 -19.62 -9.53 -17.94
C THR A 1095 -20.17 -10.77 -18.64
N GLY A 1096 -19.33 -11.51 -19.33
CA GLY A 1096 -19.79 -12.64 -20.14
C GLY A 1096 -18.67 -13.37 -20.87
N TRP A 1097 -19.05 -14.32 -21.72
CA TRP A 1097 -18.13 -14.98 -22.63
C TRP A 1097 -18.76 -15.24 -23.99
N LEU A 1098 -17.89 -15.49 -24.96
CA LEU A 1098 -18.23 -15.85 -26.32
C LEU A 1098 -17.69 -17.25 -26.65
N GLU A 1099 -18.55 -18.14 -27.11
CA GLU A 1099 -18.19 -19.50 -27.52
C GLU A 1099 -17.22 -19.52 -28.71
N PRO A 1100 -16.34 -20.53 -28.81
CA PRO A 1100 -15.47 -20.74 -29.97
C PRO A 1100 -16.22 -20.70 -31.30
N GLY A 1101 -15.57 -20.21 -32.35
CA GLY A 1101 -16.15 -20.12 -33.69
C GLY A 1101 -17.20 -19.01 -33.88
N SER A 1102 -17.51 -18.22 -32.85
CA SER A 1102 -18.42 -17.08 -32.98
C SER A 1102 -17.79 -15.91 -33.76
N LEU A 1103 -16.47 -15.73 -33.62
CA LEU A 1103 -15.67 -14.76 -34.36
C LEU A 1103 -14.73 -15.47 -35.36
N PRO A 1104 -14.37 -14.82 -36.48
CA PRO A 1104 -13.40 -15.38 -37.42
C PRO A 1104 -12.07 -15.69 -36.73
N GLY A 1105 -11.57 -16.92 -36.91
CA GLY A 1105 -10.29 -17.37 -36.34
C GLY A 1105 -10.29 -17.59 -34.82
N GLN A 1106 -11.41 -17.35 -34.12
CA GLN A 1106 -11.52 -17.58 -32.69
C GLN A 1106 -11.59 -19.09 -32.39
N ARG A 1107 -10.50 -19.64 -31.85
CA ARG A 1107 -10.40 -21.05 -31.45
C ARG A 1107 -10.87 -21.34 -30.03
N HIS A 1108 -10.73 -20.36 -29.15
CA HIS A 1108 -10.95 -20.48 -27.71
C HIS A 1108 -12.13 -19.61 -27.25
N ARG A 1109 -12.68 -19.92 -26.09
CA ARG A 1109 -13.69 -19.09 -25.47
C ARG A 1109 -13.06 -17.77 -25.04
N LEU A 1110 -13.73 -16.68 -25.38
CA LEU A 1110 -13.28 -15.34 -24.99
C LEU A 1110 -14.18 -14.80 -23.88
N ALA A 1111 -13.62 -14.61 -22.70
CA ALA A 1111 -14.30 -13.99 -21.57
C ALA A 1111 -14.05 -12.48 -21.55
N MET A 1112 -15.06 -11.72 -21.14
CA MET A 1112 -15.03 -10.26 -21.23
C MET A 1112 -15.79 -9.61 -20.07
N ALA A 1113 -15.31 -8.45 -19.65
CA ALA A 1113 -16.00 -7.61 -18.68
C ALA A 1113 -15.80 -6.13 -19.01
N ALA A 1114 -16.84 -5.34 -18.79
CA ALA A 1114 -16.82 -3.89 -18.92
C ALA A 1114 -17.48 -3.26 -17.69
N PHE A 1115 -16.95 -2.13 -17.23
CA PHE A 1115 -17.53 -1.34 -16.15
C PHE A 1115 -17.42 0.15 -16.39
N VAL A 1116 -18.37 0.89 -15.82
CA VAL A 1116 -18.39 2.37 -15.77
C VAL A 1116 -18.94 2.81 -14.42
N SER A 1117 -18.24 3.69 -13.72
CA SER A 1117 -18.72 4.35 -12.50
C SER A 1117 -19.44 5.67 -12.81
N HIS A 1118 -20.24 6.17 -11.87
CA HIS A 1118 -20.96 7.44 -12.00
C HIS A 1118 -21.85 7.51 -13.26
N SER A 1119 -22.51 6.40 -13.61
CA SER A 1119 -23.43 6.28 -14.72
C SER A 1119 -24.85 6.64 -14.31
N GLY A 1120 -25.55 7.46 -15.09
CA GLY A 1120 -26.99 7.71 -14.94
C GLY A 1120 -27.89 6.67 -15.64
N ALA A 1121 -27.29 5.70 -16.34
CA ALA A 1121 -27.98 4.62 -17.04
C ALA A 1121 -27.70 3.26 -16.37
N THR A 1122 -28.29 2.16 -16.88
CA THR A 1122 -28.09 0.79 -16.37
C THR A 1122 -26.93 0.04 -17.06
N GLY A 1123 -26.54 -1.13 -16.51
CA GLY A 1123 -25.56 -2.02 -17.15
C GLY A 1123 -25.92 -2.45 -18.58
N GLY A 1124 -27.21 -2.63 -18.89
CA GLY A 1124 -27.68 -2.97 -20.24
C GLY A 1124 -27.64 -1.82 -21.23
N GLU A 1125 -27.67 -0.57 -20.75
CA GLU A 1125 -27.76 0.64 -21.58
C GLU A 1125 -26.41 1.38 -21.73
N HIS A 1126 -25.39 0.98 -20.97
CA HIS A 1126 -24.11 1.69 -20.95
C HIS A 1126 -22.89 0.76 -20.98
N ALA A 1127 -22.80 -0.24 -20.11
CA ALA A 1127 -21.68 -1.19 -20.10
C ALA A 1127 -21.78 -2.23 -21.22
N ALA A 1128 -22.96 -2.83 -21.43
CA ALA A 1128 -23.17 -3.82 -22.49
C ALA A 1128 -22.92 -3.25 -23.91
N PRO A 1129 -23.34 -2.01 -24.26
CA PRO A 1129 -23.00 -1.38 -25.54
C PRO A 1129 -21.50 -1.26 -25.82
N MET A 1130 -20.65 -1.12 -24.80
CA MET A 1130 -19.19 -1.11 -25.00
C MET A 1130 -18.71 -2.44 -25.59
N LEU A 1131 -19.16 -3.57 -25.03
CA LEU A 1131 -18.79 -4.89 -25.54
C LEU A 1131 -19.49 -5.22 -26.87
N ALA A 1132 -20.72 -4.76 -27.07
CA ALA A 1132 -21.38 -4.87 -28.37
C ALA A 1132 -20.58 -4.17 -29.48
N ALA A 1133 -20.12 -2.94 -29.23
CA ALA A 1133 -19.27 -2.19 -30.17
C ALA A 1133 -17.92 -2.88 -30.41
N LEU A 1134 -17.30 -3.45 -29.36
CA LEU A 1134 -16.03 -4.15 -29.47
C LEU A 1134 -16.14 -5.40 -30.34
N LEU A 1135 -17.18 -6.21 -30.11
CA LEU A 1135 -17.44 -7.43 -30.88
C LEU A 1135 -17.87 -7.13 -32.33
N ALA A 1136 -18.61 -6.03 -32.56
CA ALA A 1136 -18.92 -5.56 -33.91
C ALA A 1136 -17.65 -5.11 -34.67
N GLY A 1137 -16.73 -4.43 -33.97
CA GLY A 1137 -15.48 -3.90 -34.52
C GLY A 1137 -14.34 -4.90 -34.62
N TRP A 1138 -14.55 -6.18 -34.28
CA TRP A 1138 -13.49 -7.18 -34.15
C TRP A 1138 -12.53 -7.24 -35.36
N PRO A 1139 -11.20 -7.20 -35.15
CA PRO A 1139 -10.21 -7.28 -36.23
C PRO A 1139 -10.41 -8.54 -37.09
N GLY A 1140 -10.45 -8.39 -38.42
CA GLY A 1140 -10.60 -9.51 -39.35
C GLY A 1140 -12.04 -9.87 -39.76
N ARG A 1141 -13.08 -9.20 -39.25
CA ARG A 1141 -14.45 -9.31 -39.84
C ARG A 1141 -14.53 -8.54 -41.17
N ASN A 1142 -14.99 -9.22 -42.22
CA ASN A 1142 -15.06 -8.68 -43.59
C ASN A 1142 -15.95 -7.41 -43.66
N PRO A 1143 -15.59 -6.38 -44.46
CA PRO A 1143 -16.39 -5.15 -44.58
C PRO A 1143 -17.84 -5.38 -45.03
N GLU A 1144 -18.08 -6.40 -45.86
CA GLU A 1144 -19.42 -6.76 -46.35
C GLU A 1144 -20.36 -7.27 -45.24
N GLN A 1145 -19.81 -7.79 -44.12
CA GLN A 1145 -20.60 -8.14 -42.93
C GLN A 1145 -20.85 -6.94 -42.00
N LYS A 1146 -20.15 -5.82 -42.21
CA LYS A 1146 -20.34 -4.58 -41.43
C LYS A 1146 -21.47 -3.70 -41.98
N GLY A 1147 -21.95 -3.98 -43.18
CA GLY A 1147 -22.98 -3.20 -43.87
C GLY A 1147 -23.99 -4.06 -44.63
N LYS A 1148 -24.85 -4.76 -43.90
CA LYS A 1148 -26.20 -5.15 -44.34
C LYS A 1148 -27.15 -5.11 -43.15
#